data_AF-A0A8J6J492-F1
#
_entry.id   AF-A0A8J6J492-F1
#
_cell.length_a   1.000
_cell.length_b   1.000
_cell.length_c   1.000
_cell.angle_alpha   90.00
_cell.angle_beta   90.00
_cell.angle_gamma   90.00
#
_symmetry.space_group_name_H-M   'P 1'
#
loop_
_entity.id
_entity.type
_entity.pdbx_description
1 polymer ?
#
loop_
_entity_poly.entity_id
_entity_poly.type
_entity_poly.pdbx_seq_one_letter_code
_entity_poly.pdbx_strand_id
1 'polypeptide(L)'
;MKKFSLKKLVTAVAVTTSLVAAATISASACTTIYVGADQTQEKTPFVARTEDYGWNYNKQWFVMPEGKWAKGETFRGCPGYGEFEWKFTHDSYRFTYFTNDQYQGTCPECGQKNATHPSYTEFGTNEKGVSVSATETIYGRSEVTKTIDPFVKTKVDGKVGIEETDIPTIILAEADSAKAGVDLLLNIYKDYGAYFASGVFICDKNETWYIENCSGHEYVAIKVPDSMIFLEPNMAVIGRVDLDDPNIIASDKLIEVAKTAGTFKGDDTKNIIDFRASYAGRQDRMDKRMVEGLNYLGYNYTAEQLLADNTLFTISNVNANDEQVGLYTKIKAARTLDKNDVFGYYKLSSIGKPSNQDIEIFQLFKNNDVTTGTVGWVGVGNMSNNVFVPYYPMLLTDSKDMYEGYQVSLPAVQKVTERPADPNAFFVNDSKVGRLAVYPEGWRDSYYFSFEGLGGYIADAEKLTGTAISDADKKLVQDKMTALQNEFNETFAKVELKNATETSRQMAAKAHATALAMIDYLTGENNLTGLAVLDKNGNAVTKPQVNQVLIPVIQIGSADVYSESQSGLTLVPSSTAVNADIYAEPANPYANYVWHYDGSTTALSTASTYTVSSADQGKVLCLDVTVDGYKGSASWKAEAAVPYLPDSGRDDSSSGGGSSTKPSKPTTPTNPKPDTSNAFNDVTAGSWYADAVKNVVNKGLMAGTGKDTFAPDNQVTRAMMWTVLARLDGKDVSGASTWYAKAMTWATEKGVSDGTFPGSSITREQLATMLWRAAGSPEAKGALTNFNDAASVSSWATQAMTWAVEQGLISGMGDGALNPQGNATRAQLAVILTAYAK
;
A
#
# COMPACT_ATOMS: atom_id res chain seq x y z
N MET A 1 43.73 -47.74 40.27
CA MET A 1 42.50 -47.18 40.88
C MET A 1 41.90 -46.18 39.90
N LYS A 2 40.66 -46.46 39.46
CA LYS A 2 39.52 -45.64 38.96
C LYS A 2 39.83 -44.29 38.24
N LYS A 3 39.59 -44.07 36.93
CA LYS A 3 38.35 -43.93 36.08
C LYS A 3 37.41 -42.72 36.41
N PHE A 4 37.00 -42.02 35.33
CA PHE A 4 35.92 -41.01 35.10
C PHE A 4 36.19 -39.53 35.41
N SER A 5 35.67 -38.51 34.69
CA SER A 5 35.31 -38.29 33.27
C SER A 5 34.97 -36.80 33.03
N LEU A 6 35.34 -36.28 31.85
CA LEU A 6 34.56 -35.45 30.91
C LEU A 6 33.54 -34.40 31.45
N LYS A 7 33.81 -33.09 31.24
CA LYS A 7 33.08 -32.22 30.27
C LYS A 7 33.41 -30.72 30.43
N LYS A 8 33.71 -30.11 29.26
CA LYS A 8 33.58 -28.70 28.86
C LYS A 8 34.61 -27.67 29.35
N LEU A 9 35.74 -27.63 28.65
CA LEU A 9 36.47 -26.40 28.29
C LEU A 9 36.95 -26.59 26.83
N VAL A 10 37.35 -25.51 26.13
CA VAL A 10 37.86 -25.46 24.74
C VAL A 10 36.70 -25.20 23.74
N THR A 11 36.56 -24.07 23.03
CA THR A 11 37.48 -22.96 22.66
C THR A 11 36.63 -21.73 22.30
N ALA A 12 37.03 -20.55 22.79
CA ALA A 12 36.72 -19.29 22.13
C ALA A 12 37.91 -18.96 21.22
N VAL A 13 37.67 -18.79 19.91
CA VAL A 13 38.40 -17.92 18.95
C VAL A 13 38.01 -18.37 17.53
N ALA A 14 37.69 -17.38 16.70
CA ALA A 14 37.46 -17.38 15.26
C ALA A 14 36.15 -18.03 14.77
N VAL A 15 35.16 -17.20 14.43
CA VAL A 15 34.65 -17.11 13.05
C VAL A 15 34.06 -15.72 12.82
N THR A 16 34.79 -14.87 12.08
CA THR A 16 34.20 -13.79 11.29
C THR A 16 33.73 -14.44 10.00
N THR A 17 32.48 -14.91 9.95
CA THR A 17 31.83 -15.28 8.69
C THR A 17 30.65 -14.36 8.51
N SER A 18 30.82 -13.50 7.52
CA SER A 18 29.78 -12.99 6.64
C SER A 18 28.65 -14.03 6.51
N LEU A 19 27.57 -13.83 7.26
CA LEU A 19 26.28 -14.42 6.95
C LEU A 19 25.79 -13.68 5.70
N VAL A 20 26.28 -14.09 4.54
CA VAL A 20 25.51 -13.95 3.32
C VAL A 20 24.31 -14.86 3.55
N ALA A 21 23.20 -14.26 3.98
CA ALA A 21 21.91 -14.91 3.87
C ALA A 21 21.73 -15.19 2.39
N ALA A 22 22.02 -16.42 1.96
CA ALA A 22 21.60 -16.90 0.67
C ALA A 22 20.07 -16.77 0.68
N ALA A 23 19.57 -15.75 0.00
CA ALA A 23 18.16 -15.61 -0.30
C ALA A 23 17.78 -16.81 -1.17
N THR A 24 17.38 -17.90 -0.53
CA THR A 24 16.60 -18.94 -1.19
C THR A 24 15.27 -18.27 -1.53
N ILE A 25 15.17 -17.79 -2.78
CA ILE A 25 13.94 -17.31 -3.39
C ILE A 25 12.92 -18.43 -3.18
N SER A 26 11.98 -18.21 -2.27
CA SER A 26 10.90 -19.15 -2.05
C SER A 26 10.09 -19.14 -3.35
N ALA A 27 9.91 -20.31 -3.95
CA ALA A 27 9.24 -20.45 -5.24
C ALA A 27 7.97 -19.59 -5.31
N SER A 28 7.99 -18.61 -6.23
CA SER A 28 6.92 -17.64 -6.49
C SER A 28 5.62 -18.36 -6.82
N ALA A 29 4.48 -17.79 -6.39
CA ALA A 29 3.15 -18.34 -6.61
C ALA A 29 2.28 -17.44 -7.52
N CYS A 30 2.91 -16.70 -8.45
CA CYS A 30 2.24 -15.81 -9.39
C CYS A 30 1.13 -16.56 -10.15
N THR A 31 0.06 -15.88 -10.52
CA THR A 31 -0.99 -16.48 -11.34
C THR A 31 -1.50 -15.50 -12.36
N THR A 32 -1.61 -15.97 -13.59
CA THR A 32 -1.91 -15.19 -14.77
C THR A 32 -3.23 -15.63 -15.39
N ILE A 33 -4.02 -14.66 -15.86
CA ILE A 33 -5.17 -14.91 -16.74
C ILE A 33 -5.15 -13.92 -17.90
N TYR A 34 -5.42 -14.45 -19.09
CA TYR A 34 -5.80 -13.66 -20.24
C TYR A 34 -7.23 -13.99 -20.64
N VAL A 35 -8.02 -12.95 -20.89
CA VAL A 35 -9.37 -13.06 -21.45
C VAL A 35 -9.47 -12.13 -22.65
N GLY A 36 -9.57 -12.69 -23.85
CA GLY A 36 -9.67 -11.92 -25.08
C GLY A 36 -11.01 -11.18 -25.23
N ALA A 37 -11.04 -10.13 -26.07
CA ALA A 37 -12.20 -9.24 -26.20
C ALA A 37 -13.51 -9.95 -26.61
N ASP A 38 -13.43 -11.03 -27.39
CA ASP A 38 -14.64 -11.76 -27.82
C ASP A 38 -15.32 -12.47 -26.65
N GLN A 39 -14.56 -12.75 -25.59
CA GLN A 39 -14.98 -13.49 -24.41
C GLN A 39 -15.57 -12.59 -23.31
N THR A 40 -15.45 -11.26 -23.47
CA THR A 40 -15.88 -10.28 -22.46
C THR A 40 -17.16 -9.57 -22.85
N GLN A 41 -17.89 -9.06 -21.85
CA GLN A 41 -19.05 -8.19 -22.04
C GLN A 41 -18.63 -6.82 -22.58
N GLU A 42 -17.51 -6.29 -22.07
CA GLU A 42 -16.97 -4.97 -22.42
C GLU A 42 -16.35 -4.92 -23.82
N LYS A 43 -16.10 -6.07 -24.47
CA LYS A 43 -15.40 -6.16 -25.76
C LYS A 43 -14.01 -5.54 -25.72
N THR A 44 -13.33 -5.76 -24.60
CA THR A 44 -11.93 -5.41 -24.35
C THR A 44 -11.22 -6.64 -23.80
N PRO A 45 -9.97 -6.90 -24.20
CA PRO A 45 -9.20 -7.97 -23.58
C PRO A 45 -8.69 -7.53 -22.20
N PHE A 46 -8.48 -8.51 -21.33
CA PHE A 46 -7.83 -8.36 -20.03
C PHE A 46 -6.56 -9.19 -19.99
N VAL A 47 -5.46 -8.56 -19.57
CA VAL A 47 -4.19 -9.21 -19.21
C VAL A 47 -4.00 -8.97 -17.72
N ALA A 48 -3.88 -10.03 -16.93
CA ALA A 48 -3.77 -9.90 -15.49
C ALA A 48 -2.77 -10.89 -14.92
N ARG A 49 -2.03 -10.47 -13.89
CA ARG A 49 -1.16 -11.35 -13.12
C ARG A 49 -0.95 -10.84 -11.69
N THR A 50 -1.02 -11.74 -10.71
CA THR A 50 -0.55 -11.45 -9.34
C THR A 50 0.96 -11.65 -9.20
N GLU A 51 1.60 -10.79 -8.42
CA GLU A 51 2.92 -11.05 -7.85
C GLU A 51 2.79 -11.79 -6.52
N ASP A 52 3.47 -12.93 -6.39
CA ASP A 52 3.47 -13.72 -5.17
C ASP A 52 4.90 -14.06 -4.72
N TYR A 53 5.61 -13.08 -4.16
CA TYR A 53 7.00 -13.24 -3.72
C TYR A 53 7.11 -13.74 -2.26
N GLY A 54 6.41 -13.10 -1.31
CA GLY A 54 6.44 -13.37 0.15
C GLY A 54 7.77 -12.94 0.84
N TRP A 55 7.83 -12.43 2.09
CA TRP A 55 6.96 -12.46 3.28
C TRP A 55 6.93 -11.08 3.98
N ASN A 56 6.12 -10.17 3.41
CA ASN A 56 5.68 -8.86 3.89
C ASN A 56 6.75 -7.76 3.89
N TYR A 57 7.48 -7.65 2.77
CA TYR A 57 8.06 -6.37 2.41
C TYR A 57 6.93 -5.46 1.97
N ASN A 58 7.02 -4.21 2.37
CA ASN A 58 6.10 -3.20 1.91
C ASN A 58 6.27 -3.05 0.38
N LYS A 59 5.18 -3.11 -0.37
CA LYS A 59 5.19 -2.87 -1.82
C LYS A 59 4.77 -1.44 -2.11
N GLN A 60 5.52 -0.78 -2.99
CA GLN A 60 5.32 0.63 -3.30
C GLN A 60 5.07 0.89 -4.78
N TRP A 61 4.38 1.99 -5.08
CA TRP A 61 4.00 2.38 -6.44
C TRP A 61 4.49 3.79 -6.81
N PHE A 62 5.16 3.92 -7.96
CA PHE A 62 5.78 5.17 -8.41
C PHE A 62 5.66 5.37 -9.93
N VAL A 63 5.97 6.60 -10.36
CA VAL A 63 6.24 6.95 -11.76
C VAL A 63 7.73 7.14 -11.96
N MET A 64 8.33 6.36 -12.84
CA MET A 64 9.67 6.61 -13.36
C MET A 64 9.62 7.79 -14.34
N PRO A 65 10.38 8.88 -14.14
CA PRO A 65 10.30 10.05 -15.01
C PRO A 65 10.91 9.79 -16.39
N GLU A 66 10.42 10.53 -17.40
CA GLU A 66 11.07 10.58 -18.71
C GLU A 66 12.53 11.05 -18.56
N GLY A 67 13.43 10.44 -19.35
CA GLY A 67 14.86 10.76 -19.31
C GLY A 67 15.55 10.37 -18.00
N LYS A 68 14.96 9.48 -17.19
CA LYS A 68 15.61 8.89 -16.02
C LYS A 68 17.00 8.34 -16.36
N TRP A 69 17.09 7.69 -17.53
CA TRP A 69 18.35 7.32 -18.14
C TRP A 69 18.48 8.01 -19.49
N ALA A 70 19.60 8.69 -19.71
CA ALA A 70 19.88 9.33 -20.99
C ALA A 70 20.34 8.31 -22.03
N LYS A 71 20.20 8.66 -23.31
CA LYS A 71 20.76 7.88 -24.42
C LYS A 71 22.24 7.56 -24.17
N GLY A 72 22.57 6.28 -24.22
CA GLY A 72 23.92 5.76 -24.03
C GLY A 72 24.34 5.59 -22.57
N GLU A 73 23.50 5.97 -21.61
CA GLU A 73 23.68 5.63 -20.20
C GLU A 73 23.47 4.13 -19.98
N THR A 74 24.11 3.60 -18.95
CA THR A 74 24.05 2.17 -18.61
C THR A 74 23.18 1.95 -17.39
N PHE A 75 22.07 1.24 -17.57
CA PHE A 75 21.34 0.60 -16.48
C PHE A 75 22.20 -0.50 -15.85
N ARG A 76 22.13 -0.61 -14.52
CA ARG A 76 22.69 -1.72 -13.75
C ARG A 76 21.60 -2.30 -12.88
N GLY A 77 21.26 -3.56 -13.13
CA GLY A 77 20.29 -4.31 -12.34
C GLY A 77 20.81 -4.66 -10.96
N CYS A 78 20.00 -5.38 -10.18
CA CYS A 78 20.36 -5.77 -8.83
C CYS A 78 21.58 -6.72 -8.81
N PRO A 79 22.64 -6.44 -8.02
CA PRO A 79 23.79 -7.35 -7.90
C PRO A 79 23.45 -8.72 -7.32
N GLY A 80 22.31 -8.83 -6.61
CA GLY A 80 21.78 -10.11 -6.12
C GLY A 80 21.45 -11.10 -7.25
N TYR A 81 21.25 -10.59 -8.47
CA TYR A 81 20.94 -11.36 -9.68
C TYR A 81 22.04 -11.21 -10.76
N GLY A 82 23.28 -11.03 -10.35
CA GLY A 82 24.43 -10.99 -11.27
C GLY A 82 24.62 -9.67 -12.02
N GLU A 83 23.83 -8.64 -11.70
CA GLU A 83 23.92 -7.26 -12.21
C GLU A 83 23.83 -7.18 -13.75
N PHE A 84 22.60 -7.29 -14.28
CA PHE A 84 22.32 -7.06 -15.69
C PHE A 84 22.74 -5.65 -16.11
N GLU A 85 23.39 -5.52 -17.26
CA GLU A 85 23.85 -4.24 -17.79
C GLU A 85 23.17 -3.98 -19.13
N TRP A 86 22.49 -2.84 -19.25
CA TRP A 86 21.84 -2.44 -20.49
C TRP A 86 22.21 -1.00 -20.85
N LYS A 87 22.52 -0.75 -22.12
CA LYS A 87 22.88 0.59 -22.60
C LYS A 87 21.72 1.18 -23.40
N PHE A 88 21.18 2.28 -22.91
CA PHE A 88 19.97 2.86 -23.48
C PHE A 88 20.16 3.38 -24.92
N THR A 89 19.21 3.10 -25.81
CA THR A 89 19.30 3.50 -27.23
C THR A 89 18.76 4.90 -27.50
N HIS A 90 17.88 5.38 -26.62
CA HIS A 90 17.37 6.75 -26.54
C HIS A 90 17.16 7.15 -25.07
N ASP A 91 16.71 8.37 -24.80
CA ASP A 91 16.33 8.78 -23.45
C ASP A 91 15.12 7.96 -23.00
N SER A 92 15.17 7.38 -21.79
CA SER A 92 14.16 6.44 -21.32
C SER A 92 12.75 7.07 -21.27
N TYR A 93 11.73 6.34 -21.69
CA TYR A 93 10.34 6.76 -21.53
C TYR A 93 9.92 6.83 -20.06
N ARG A 94 8.93 7.67 -19.75
CA ARG A 94 8.20 7.65 -18.48
C ARG A 94 7.35 6.38 -18.38
N PHE A 95 7.31 5.75 -17.19
CA PHE A 95 6.42 4.61 -16.94
C PHE A 95 6.00 4.48 -15.47
N THR A 96 4.82 3.90 -15.23
CA THR A 96 4.40 3.48 -13.88
C THR A 96 5.10 2.19 -13.49
N TYR A 97 5.41 1.99 -12.22
CA TYR A 97 5.95 0.71 -11.76
C TYR A 97 5.74 0.47 -10.26
N PHE A 98 5.58 -0.80 -9.90
CA PHE A 98 5.68 -1.25 -8.52
C PHE A 98 7.10 -1.70 -8.19
N THR A 99 7.51 -1.52 -6.94
CA THR A 99 8.84 -1.89 -6.42
C THR A 99 8.72 -2.40 -5.00
N ASN A 100 9.62 -3.27 -4.59
CA ASN A 100 9.80 -3.55 -3.17
C ASN A 100 10.40 -2.31 -2.49
N ASP A 101 9.99 -2.05 -1.24
CA ASP A 101 10.44 -0.91 -0.46
C ASP A 101 11.93 -1.01 -0.17
N GLN A 102 12.69 -0.07 -0.73
CA GLN A 102 14.10 0.11 -0.43
C GLN A 102 14.26 0.97 0.84
N TYR A 103 13.76 0.48 1.97
CA TYR A 103 13.73 1.22 3.23
C TYR A 103 15.11 1.76 3.60
N GLN A 104 15.19 3.08 3.84
CA GLN A 104 16.45 3.82 4.06
C GLN A 104 17.49 3.63 2.92
N GLY A 105 17.00 3.52 1.68
CA GLY A 105 17.81 3.31 0.47
C GLY A 105 18.44 1.93 0.39
N THR A 106 18.02 0.95 1.19
CA THR A 106 18.62 -0.39 1.19
C THR A 106 17.82 -1.33 0.31
N CYS A 107 18.43 -1.92 -0.71
CA CYS A 107 17.77 -2.92 -1.54
C CYS A 107 17.50 -4.21 -0.71
N PRO A 108 16.25 -4.70 -0.65
CA PRO A 108 15.91 -5.90 0.11
C PRO A 108 16.45 -7.20 -0.52
N GLU A 109 16.71 -7.24 -1.83
CA GLU A 109 17.24 -8.43 -2.52
C GLU A 109 18.74 -8.64 -2.29
N CYS A 110 19.55 -7.58 -2.40
CA CYS A 110 21.01 -7.69 -2.31
C CYS A 110 21.63 -7.07 -1.04
N GLY A 111 20.84 -6.31 -0.26
CA GLY A 111 21.31 -5.62 0.94
C GLY A 111 22.19 -4.40 0.66
N GLN A 112 22.32 -3.95 -0.58
CA GLN A 112 23.08 -2.76 -0.94
C GLN A 112 22.42 -1.52 -0.34
N LYS A 113 23.19 -0.75 0.42
CA LYS A 113 22.79 0.56 0.93
C LYS A 113 22.91 1.63 -0.15
N ASN A 114 22.01 2.61 -0.14
CA ASN A 114 21.89 3.62 -1.19
C ASN A 114 21.84 2.98 -2.58
N ALA A 115 21.04 1.92 -2.73
CA ALA A 115 20.84 1.25 -4.01
C ALA A 115 20.34 2.26 -5.04
N THR A 116 20.95 2.25 -6.23
CA THR A 116 20.59 3.13 -7.35
C THR A 116 19.76 2.42 -8.42
N HIS A 117 19.56 1.12 -8.25
CA HIS A 117 18.77 0.27 -9.14
C HIS A 117 17.36 0.09 -8.56
N PRO A 118 16.31 -0.06 -9.40
CA PRO A 118 14.99 -0.47 -8.94
C PRO A 118 15.04 -1.82 -8.22
N SER A 119 14.05 -2.07 -7.36
CA SER A 119 13.94 -3.31 -6.61
C SER A 119 12.68 -4.04 -7.04
N TYR A 120 12.83 -5.08 -7.85
CA TYR A 120 11.71 -5.93 -8.29
C TYR A 120 10.59 -5.15 -8.99
N THR A 121 10.92 -4.60 -10.16
CA THR A 121 9.92 -3.98 -11.04
C THR A 121 9.09 -5.09 -11.64
N GLU A 122 7.79 -5.15 -11.32
CA GLU A 122 6.93 -6.28 -11.68
C GLU A 122 6.13 -6.00 -12.96
N PHE A 123 5.36 -4.92 -12.94
CA PHE A 123 4.55 -4.48 -14.05
C PHE A 123 4.64 -2.98 -14.21
N GLY A 124 4.08 -2.50 -15.32
CA GLY A 124 3.85 -1.09 -15.53
C GLY A 124 3.29 -0.78 -16.90
N THR A 125 3.00 0.50 -17.12
CA THR A 125 2.67 1.03 -18.45
C THR A 125 3.45 2.31 -18.70
N ASN A 126 4.04 2.41 -19.89
CA ASN A 126 4.80 3.58 -20.29
C ASN A 126 3.95 4.62 -21.03
N GLU A 127 4.52 5.79 -21.24
CA GLU A 127 3.83 6.90 -21.91
C GLU A 127 3.53 6.68 -23.40
N LYS A 128 4.02 5.58 -23.99
CA LYS A 128 3.67 5.14 -25.35
C LYS A 128 2.48 4.16 -25.36
N GLY A 129 1.96 3.80 -24.18
CA GLY A 129 0.86 2.86 -24.02
C GLY A 129 1.30 1.40 -24.07
N VAL A 130 2.60 1.12 -23.92
CA VAL A 130 3.12 -0.25 -23.75
C VAL A 130 2.99 -0.65 -22.30
N SER A 131 2.34 -1.78 -22.07
CA SER A 131 2.12 -2.40 -20.77
C SER A 131 2.89 -3.71 -20.68
N VAL A 132 3.60 -3.93 -19.58
CA VAL A 132 4.40 -5.14 -19.34
C VAL A 132 3.99 -5.73 -18.01
N SER A 133 3.86 -7.06 -17.96
CA SER A 133 3.78 -7.82 -16.71
C SER A 133 4.82 -8.94 -16.77
N ALA A 134 5.82 -8.88 -15.88
CA ALA A 134 6.89 -9.85 -15.79
C ALA A 134 7.22 -10.17 -14.32
N THR A 135 7.18 -11.43 -13.88
CA THR A 135 6.98 -12.66 -14.63
C THR A 135 6.01 -13.62 -13.95
N GLU A 136 5.45 -14.53 -14.74
CA GLU A 136 4.99 -15.80 -14.24
C GLU A 136 6.20 -16.74 -14.14
N THR A 137 6.70 -17.02 -12.93
CA THR A 137 7.87 -17.89 -12.80
C THR A 137 7.51 -19.31 -13.25
N ILE A 138 8.11 -19.77 -14.34
CA ILE A 138 7.97 -21.15 -14.85
C ILE A 138 9.27 -21.93 -14.64
N TYR A 139 9.39 -23.11 -15.24
CA TYR A 139 10.53 -24.01 -14.98
C TYR A 139 10.95 -24.68 -16.27
N GLY A 140 12.26 -24.75 -16.50
CA GLY A 140 12.87 -25.59 -17.51
C GLY A 140 13.17 -27.00 -17.00
N ARG A 141 13.20 -27.97 -17.90
CA ARG A 141 13.68 -29.32 -17.58
C ARG A 141 15.20 -29.37 -17.51
N SER A 142 15.72 -30.27 -16.69
CA SER A 142 17.15 -30.32 -16.37
C SER A 142 18.03 -30.79 -17.54
N GLU A 143 17.49 -31.57 -18.45
CA GLU A 143 18.18 -32.10 -19.64
C GLU A 143 18.58 -30.99 -20.61
N VAL A 144 17.79 -29.91 -20.67
CA VAL A 144 18.12 -28.71 -21.43
C VAL A 144 18.98 -27.77 -20.56
N THR A 145 18.47 -27.40 -19.39
CA THR A 145 19.00 -26.28 -18.58
C THR A 145 20.28 -26.56 -17.80
N LYS A 146 20.75 -27.81 -17.69
CA LYS A 146 22.03 -28.11 -17.04
C LYS A 146 23.19 -28.23 -18.01
N THR A 147 22.93 -28.61 -19.26
CA THR A 147 23.99 -29.10 -20.16
C THR A 147 23.95 -28.55 -21.58
N ILE A 148 22.77 -28.20 -22.10
CA ILE A 148 22.64 -27.77 -23.50
C ILE A 148 22.46 -26.26 -23.59
N ASP A 149 21.52 -25.72 -22.82
CA ASP A 149 21.21 -24.28 -22.80
C ASP A 149 20.91 -23.81 -21.36
N PRO A 150 21.96 -23.66 -20.52
CA PRO A 150 21.80 -23.24 -19.14
C PRO A 150 21.42 -21.76 -19.01
N PHE A 151 20.67 -21.42 -17.97
CA PHE A 151 20.43 -20.02 -17.60
C PHE A 151 21.74 -19.27 -17.32
N VAL A 152 21.82 -18.03 -17.77
CA VAL A 152 23.03 -17.20 -17.69
C VAL A 152 23.02 -16.43 -16.38
N LYS A 153 23.33 -17.12 -15.27
CA LYS A 153 23.24 -16.56 -13.90
C LYS A 153 24.52 -15.85 -13.42
N THR A 154 25.58 -15.93 -14.20
CA THR A 154 26.86 -15.30 -13.93
C THR A 154 27.34 -14.65 -15.21
N LYS A 155 28.17 -13.61 -15.10
CA LYS A 155 28.70 -12.94 -16.30
C LYS A 155 29.50 -13.93 -17.17
N VAL A 156 29.00 -14.22 -18.36
CA VAL A 156 29.67 -14.95 -19.44
C VAL A 156 30.00 -13.93 -20.52
N ASP A 157 31.29 -13.80 -20.86
CA ASP A 157 31.77 -12.76 -21.78
C ASP A 157 31.30 -11.34 -21.43
N GLY A 158 31.24 -11.06 -20.12
CA GLY A 158 30.81 -9.77 -19.56
C GLY A 158 29.29 -9.56 -19.48
N LYS A 159 28.48 -10.51 -19.95
CA LYS A 159 27.02 -10.43 -19.97
C LYS A 159 26.39 -11.42 -18.99
N VAL A 160 25.34 -11.00 -18.31
CA VAL A 160 24.46 -11.87 -17.52
C VAL A 160 23.09 -11.89 -18.19
N GLY A 161 22.34 -12.97 -18.03
CA GLY A 161 20.98 -13.04 -18.55
C GLY A 161 20.06 -12.06 -17.84
N ILE A 162 19.03 -11.59 -18.55
CA ILE A 162 18.04 -10.69 -17.96
C ILE A 162 17.15 -11.44 -16.96
N GLU A 163 16.86 -10.80 -15.83
CA GLU A 163 16.09 -11.36 -14.72
C GLU A 163 14.72 -10.67 -14.61
N GLU A 164 13.74 -11.35 -14.01
CA GLU A 164 12.36 -10.86 -13.81
C GLU A 164 12.30 -9.41 -13.34
N THR A 165 13.14 -9.04 -12.37
CA THR A 165 13.19 -7.69 -11.79
C THR A 165 13.61 -6.59 -12.75
N ASP A 166 14.32 -6.94 -13.83
CA ASP A 166 14.87 -6.01 -14.80
C ASP A 166 14.01 -5.94 -16.08
N ILE A 167 13.28 -7.00 -16.43
CA ILE A 167 12.49 -7.09 -17.69
C ILE A 167 11.55 -5.88 -17.84
N PRO A 168 10.64 -5.57 -16.89
CA PRO A 168 9.70 -4.46 -17.08
C PRO A 168 10.42 -3.12 -17.17
N THR A 169 11.48 -2.90 -16.38
CA THR A 169 12.25 -1.65 -16.42
C THR A 169 12.83 -1.40 -17.82
N ILE A 170 13.48 -2.39 -18.41
CA ILE A 170 14.13 -2.24 -19.72
C ILE A 170 13.09 -2.08 -20.83
N ILE A 171 12.06 -2.94 -20.84
CA ILE A 171 11.06 -2.90 -21.90
C ILE A 171 10.23 -1.60 -21.83
N LEU A 172 9.76 -1.19 -20.66
CA LEU A 172 8.97 0.02 -20.51
C LEU A 172 9.77 1.29 -20.81
N ALA A 173 11.07 1.29 -20.56
CA ALA A 173 11.93 2.44 -20.82
C ALA A 173 12.29 2.62 -22.31
N GLU A 174 12.28 1.55 -23.13
CA GLU A 174 12.77 1.57 -24.53
C GLU A 174 11.69 1.30 -25.59
N ALA A 175 10.62 0.58 -25.25
CA ALA A 175 9.63 0.15 -26.24
C ALA A 175 8.57 1.22 -26.50
N ASP A 176 8.30 1.54 -27.78
CA ASP A 176 7.23 2.45 -28.20
C ASP A 176 5.97 1.75 -28.72
N SER A 177 5.98 0.42 -28.75
CA SER A 177 4.87 -0.46 -29.09
C SER A 177 5.08 -1.84 -28.45
N ALA A 178 4.01 -2.62 -28.32
CA ALA A 178 4.10 -3.97 -27.78
C ALA A 178 5.05 -4.85 -28.62
N LYS A 179 4.94 -4.77 -29.95
CA LYS A 179 5.83 -5.52 -30.85
C LYS A 179 7.30 -5.12 -30.71
N ALA A 180 7.60 -3.82 -30.57
CA ALA A 180 8.96 -3.36 -30.30
C ALA A 180 9.50 -3.91 -28.97
N GLY A 181 8.64 -3.97 -27.94
CA GLY A 181 9.00 -4.57 -26.65
C GLY A 181 9.27 -6.07 -26.74
N VAL A 182 8.46 -6.81 -27.51
CA VAL A 182 8.71 -8.23 -27.81
C VAL A 182 10.05 -8.39 -28.52
N ASP A 183 10.29 -7.65 -29.60
CA ASP A 183 11.54 -7.74 -30.35
C ASP A 183 12.76 -7.41 -29.49
N LEU A 184 12.64 -6.42 -28.60
CA LEU A 184 13.69 -6.08 -27.65
C LEU A 184 13.98 -7.24 -26.68
N LEU A 185 12.97 -7.81 -26.03
CA LEU A 185 13.13 -8.92 -25.08
C LEU A 185 13.73 -10.16 -25.76
N LEU A 186 13.24 -10.52 -26.94
CA LEU A 186 13.69 -11.68 -27.69
C LEU A 186 15.14 -11.53 -28.19
N ASN A 187 15.55 -10.32 -28.56
CA ASN A 187 16.95 -10.01 -28.86
C ASN A 187 17.83 -10.08 -27.60
N ILE A 188 17.33 -9.62 -26.45
CA ILE A 188 18.05 -9.77 -25.17
C ILE A 188 18.23 -11.25 -24.82
N TYR A 189 17.20 -12.09 -24.93
CA TYR A 189 17.35 -13.53 -24.71
C TYR A 189 18.34 -14.17 -25.69
N LYS A 190 18.38 -13.74 -26.95
CA LYS A 190 19.37 -14.23 -27.92
C LYS A 190 20.80 -13.83 -27.57
N ASP A 191 21.02 -12.59 -27.14
CA ASP A 191 22.36 -12.00 -26.99
C ASP A 191 22.96 -12.10 -25.58
N TYR A 192 22.10 -12.17 -24.55
CA TYR A 192 22.46 -12.17 -23.13
C TYR A 192 21.98 -13.45 -22.43
N GLY A 193 20.92 -14.06 -22.94
CA GLY A 193 20.19 -15.13 -22.27
C GLY A 193 19.25 -14.62 -21.18
N ALA A 194 18.63 -15.56 -20.48
CA ALA A 194 17.73 -15.36 -19.37
C ALA A 194 18.37 -15.87 -18.06
N TYR A 195 18.09 -15.15 -16.97
CA TYR A 195 18.55 -15.55 -15.63
C TYR A 195 17.67 -16.66 -15.03
N PHE A 196 16.36 -16.61 -15.31
CA PHE A 196 15.38 -17.62 -14.94
C PHE A 196 14.40 -17.90 -16.08
N ALA A 197 13.59 -18.95 -15.92
CA ALA A 197 12.48 -19.24 -16.80
C ALA A 197 11.28 -18.36 -16.43
N SER A 198 10.62 -17.78 -17.41
CA SER A 198 9.51 -16.85 -17.21
C SER A 198 8.43 -16.97 -18.29
N GLY A 199 7.18 -16.77 -17.87
CA GLY A 199 6.07 -16.31 -18.70
C GLY A 199 5.98 -14.79 -18.60
N VAL A 200 5.82 -14.10 -19.73
CA VAL A 200 5.82 -12.63 -19.81
C VAL A 200 4.71 -12.13 -20.72
N PHE A 201 4.03 -11.07 -20.28
CA PHE A 201 3.13 -10.31 -21.14
C PHE A 201 3.73 -8.98 -21.55
N ILE A 202 3.62 -8.67 -22.84
CA ILE A 202 3.86 -7.34 -23.40
C ILE A 202 2.67 -7.00 -24.28
N CYS A 203 1.97 -5.91 -23.98
CA CYS A 203 0.76 -5.53 -24.68
C CYS A 203 0.64 -4.02 -24.86
N ASP A 204 -0.18 -3.63 -25.82
CA ASP A 204 -0.65 -2.26 -26.02
C ASP A 204 -2.10 -2.33 -26.50
N LYS A 205 -2.72 -1.17 -26.76
CA LYS A 205 -4.11 -1.12 -27.23
C LYS A 205 -4.39 -1.87 -28.55
N ASN A 206 -3.37 -2.21 -29.34
CA ASN A 206 -3.51 -2.84 -30.65
C ASN A 206 -3.25 -4.35 -30.62
N GLU A 207 -2.30 -4.81 -29.79
CA GLU A 207 -1.91 -6.21 -29.73
C GLU A 207 -1.36 -6.64 -28.36
N THR A 208 -1.55 -7.92 -28.06
CA THR A 208 -1.08 -8.58 -26.84
C THR A 208 -0.19 -9.77 -27.22
N TRP A 209 0.99 -9.82 -26.63
CA TRP A 209 1.95 -10.89 -26.81
C TRP A 209 2.23 -11.60 -25.49
N TYR A 210 2.35 -12.92 -25.57
CA TYR A 210 2.72 -13.78 -24.46
C TYR A 210 3.98 -14.56 -24.81
N ILE A 211 4.98 -14.57 -23.93
CA ILE A 211 6.30 -15.15 -24.17
C ILE A 211 6.63 -16.14 -23.07
N GLU A 212 7.10 -17.33 -23.43
CA GLU A 212 7.71 -18.28 -22.51
C GLU A 212 9.16 -18.55 -22.87
N ASN A 213 10.06 -18.45 -21.89
CA ASN A 213 11.41 -19.01 -21.97
C ASN A 213 11.56 -20.10 -20.90
N CYS A 214 11.98 -21.29 -21.32
CA CYS A 214 12.20 -22.42 -20.41
C CYS A 214 13.68 -22.84 -20.35
N SER A 215 14.57 -22.06 -20.95
CA SER A 215 16.02 -22.24 -20.88
C SER A 215 16.75 -20.90 -21.03
N GLY A 216 18.07 -20.95 -21.16
CA GLY A 216 18.91 -19.75 -21.22
C GLY A 216 18.58 -18.84 -22.41
N HIS A 217 18.44 -19.39 -23.61
CA HIS A 217 18.31 -18.59 -24.84
C HIS A 217 17.12 -18.99 -25.71
N GLU A 218 16.45 -20.11 -25.41
CA GLU A 218 15.33 -20.60 -26.20
C GLU A 218 13.97 -20.15 -25.65
N TYR A 219 13.08 -19.73 -26.56
CA TYR A 219 11.79 -19.14 -26.24
C TYR A 219 10.74 -19.38 -27.34
N VAL A 220 9.48 -19.19 -26.98
CA VAL A 220 8.36 -19.01 -27.92
C VAL A 220 7.54 -17.79 -27.47
N ALA A 221 7.26 -16.89 -28.40
CA ALA A 221 6.36 -15.76 -28.24
C ALA A 221 5.16 -15.91 -29.18
N ILE A 222 3.96 -15.65 -28.67
CA ILE A 222 2.71 -15.76 -29.40
C ILE A 222 1.91 -14.45 -29.35
N LYS A 223 1.31 -14.06 -30.46
CA LYS A 223 0.32 -12.98 -30.51
C LYS A 223 -1.04 -13.54 -30.15
N VAL A 224 -1.53 -13.17 -28.98
CA VAL A 224 -2.70 -13.78 -28.35
C VAL A 224 -3.99 -13.22 -28.99
N PRO A 225 -4.91 -14.04 -29.53
CA PRO A 225 -6.12 -13.54 -30.19
C PRO A 225 -7.24 -13.17 -29.19
N ASP A 226 -8.16 -12.31 -29.63
CA ASP A 226 -9.35 -11.89 -28.86
C ASP A 226 -10.32 -13.03 -28.56
N SER A 227 -10.22 -14.14 -29.28
CA SER A 227 -11.09 -15.31 -29.10
C SER A 227 -10.70 -16.22 -27.94
N MET A 228 -9.52 -16.02 -27.33
CA MET A 228 -8.92 -17.00 -26.41
C MET A 228 -9.09 -16.63 -24.94
N ILE A 229 -9.17 -17.65 -24.09
CA ILE A 229 -8.97 -17.57 -22.64
C ILE A 229 -7.82 -18.49 -22.29
N PHE A 230 -6.83 -18.04 -21.54
CA PHE A 230 -5.88 -18.96 -20.93
C PHE A 230 -5.55 -18.58 -19.51
N LEU A 231 -5.24 -19.60 -18.72
CA LEU A 231 -4.87 -19.52 -17.32
C LEU A 231 -3.46 -20.04 -17.19
N GLU A 232 -2.64 -19.40 -16.39
CA GLU A 232 -1.28 -19.85 -16.16
C GLU A 232 -0.89 -19.61 -14.70
N PRO A 233 -0.85 -20.67 -13.87
CA PRO A 233 -0.01 -20.69 -12.68
C PRO A 233 1.44 -21.00 -13.07
N ASN A 234 2.38 -21.03 -12.12
CA ASN A 234 3.83 -21.31 -12.29
C ASN A 234 4.23 -22.63 -13.02
N MET A 235 3.82 -22.78 -14.27
CA MET A 235 3.92 -23.92 -15.18
C MET A 235 3.72 -23.40 -16.61
N ALA A 236 4.63 -23.71 -17.52
CA ALA A 236 4.48 -23.36 -18.94
C ALA A 236 3.18 -23.93 -19.54
N VAL A 237 2.53 -23.14 -20.41
CA VAL A 237 1.25 -23.42 -21.05
C VAL A 237 1.28 -23.37 -22.58
N ILE A 238 2.38 -22.93 -23.22
CA ILE A 238 2.52 -23.06 -24.68
C ILE A 238 2.71 -24.53 -25.03
N GLY A 239 1.70 -25.13 -25.64
CA GLY A 239 1.70 -26.52 -26.06
C GLY A 239 2.23 -26.65 -27.49
N ARG A 240 1.41 -27.26 -28.35
CA ARG A 240 1.79 -27.65 -29.70
C ARG A 240 1.60 -26.52 -30.69
N VAL A 241 2.70 -26.04 -31.25
CA VAL A 241 2.73 -24.90 -32.15
C VAL A 241 3.49 -25.20 -33.44
N ASP A 242 2.94 -24.73 -34.56
CA ASP A 242 3.60 -24.60 -35.86
C ASP A 242 4.36 -23.27 -35.87
N LEU A 243 5.69 -23.37 -35.98
CA LEU A 243 6.59 -22.22 -35.91
C LEU A 243 6.63 -21.40 -37.22
N ASP A 244 5.97 -21.86 -38.29
CA ASP A 244 5.82 -21.10 -39.53
C ASP A 244 4.67 -20.08 -39.48
N ASP A 245 3.86 -20.07 -38.40
CA ASP A 245 2.77 -19.11 -38.20
C ASP A 245 3.29 -17.69 -37.95
N PRO A 246 2.83 -16.67 -38.70
CA PRO A 246 3.28 -15.29 -38.50
C PRO A 246 2.91 -14.67 -37.15
N ASN A 247 2.01 -15.30 -36.39
CA ASN A 247 1.66 -14.90 -35.02
C ASN A 247 2.55 -15.55 -33.96
N ILE A 248 3.56 -16.32 -34.38
CA ILE A 248 4.50 -17.00 -33.50
C ILE A 248 5.92 -16.56 -33.86
N ILE A 249 6.71 -16.24 -32.83
CA ILE A 249 8.13 -15.96 -32.96
C ILE A 249 8.86 -16.92 -32.03
N ALA A 250 9.84 -17.64 -32.54
CA ALA A 250 10.60 -18.63 -31.78
C ALA A 250 12.09 -18.43 -31.98
N SER A 251 12.89 -18.93 -31.04
CA SER A 251 14.35 -18.94 -31.19
C SER A 251 14.78 -19.83 -32.36
N ASP A 252 15.79 -19.37 -33.12
CA ASP A 252 16.26 -20.03 -34.35
C ASP A 252 16.66 -21.51 -34.16
N LYS A 253 17.05 -21.89 -32.93
CA LYS A 253 17.58 -23.22 -32.58
C LYS A 253 16.64 -24.05 -31.71
N LEU A 254 15.38 -23.66 -31.58
CA LEU A 254 14.45 -24.28 -30.64
C LEU A 254 14.32 -25.79 -30.85
N ILE A 255 14.09 -26.26 -32.08
CA ILE A 255 13.98 -27.70 -32.34
C ILE A 255 15.34 -28.41 -32.21
N GLU A 256 16.42 -27.77 -32.64
CA GLU A 256 17.79 -28.31 -32.56
C GLU A 256 18.22 -28.58 -31.12
N VAL A 257 18.03 -27.59 -30.23
CA VAL A 257 18.36 -27.68 -28.81
C VAL A 257 17.53 -28.78 -28.13
N ALA A 258 16.22 -28.83 -28.37
CA ALA A 258 15.34 -29.86 -27.80
C ALA A 258 15.74 -31.28 -28.24
N LYS A 259 16.10 -31.47 -29.51
CA LYS A 259 16.60 -32.76 -30.03
C LYS A 259 17.92 -33.15 -29.44
N THR A 260 18.85 -32.19 -29.32
CA THR A 260 20.18 -32.41 -28.74
C THR A 260 20.06 -32.86 -27.28
N ALA A 261 19.10 -32.31 -26.54
CA ALA A 261 18.77 -32.74 -25.18
C ALA A 261 18.04 -34.10 -25.12
N GLY A 262 17.56 -34.65 -26.23
CA GLY A 262 16.73 -35.86 -26.29
C GLY A 262 15.29 -35.65 -25.80
N THR A 263 14.81 -34.42 -25.83
CA THR A 263 13.56 -33.98 -25.19
C THR A 263 12.47 -33.58 -26.17
N PHE A 264 12.82 -33.40 -27.44
CA PHE A 264 11.92 -32.94 -28.50
C PHE A 264 10.62 -33.76 -28.58
N LYS A 265 9.50 -33.04 -28.56
CA LYS A 265 8.16 -33.51 -28.87
C LYS A 265 7.58 -32.60 -29.95
N GLY A 266 7.23 -33.15 -31.10
CA GLY A 266 6.81 -32.37 -32.25
C GLY A 266 6.96 -33.12 -33.57
N ASP A 267 6.86 -32.39 -34.67
CA ASP A 267 7.18 -32.85 -36.02
C ASP A 267 8.15 -31.85 -36.65
N ASP A 268 9.43 -32.22 -36.66
CA ASP A 268 10.51 -31.42 -37.23
C ASP A 268 10.34 -31.16 -38.72
N THR A 269 9.75 -32.10 -39.46
CA THR A 269 9.58 -31.94 -40.92
C THR A 269 8.51 -30.91 -41.26
N LYS A 270 7.63 -30.62 -40.31
CA LYS A 270 6.57 -29.61 -40.40
C LYS A 270 6.86 -28.36 -39.55
N ASN A 271 8.06 -28.26 -38.97
CA ASN A 271 8.42 -27.17 -38.07
C ASN A 271 7.46 -27.02 -36.86
N ILE A 272 6.90 -28.13 -36.36
CA ILE A 272 5.98 -28.17 -35.23
C ILE A 272 6.71 -28.63 -33.97
N ILE A 273 6.48 -27.93 -32.85
CA ILE A 273 6.97 -28.32 -31.52
C ILE A 273 5.85 -28.24 -30.47
N ASP A 274 5.79 -29.21 -29.57
CA ASP A 274 5.13 -29.05 -28.28
C ASP A 274 6.13 -28.44 -27.30
N PHE A 275 6.07 -27.12 -27.14
CA PHE A 275 7.05 -26.35 -26.37
C PHE A 275 7.07 -26.79 -24.91
N ARG A 276 5.89 -26.87 -24.27
CA ARG A 276 5.74 -27.37 -22.91
C ARG A 276 6.35 -28.76 -22.76
N ALA A 277 5.98 -29.71 -23.61
CA ALA A 277 6.45 -31.08 -23.48
C ALA A 277 7.96 -31.21 -23.74
N SER A 278 8.51 -30.36 -24.63
CA SER A 278 9.93 -30.36 -24.98
C SER A 278 10.80 -29.68 -23.92
N TYR A 279 10.38 -28.53 -23.39
CA TYR A 279 11.23 -27.65 -22.59
C TYR A 279 10.86 -27.54 -21.12
N ALA A 280 9.57 -27.61 -20.79
CA ALA A 280 9.11 -27.25 -19.45
C ALA A 280 9.43 -28.32 -18.40
N GLY A 281 9.78 -27.89 -17.20
CA GLY A 281 9.79 -28.69 -15.99
C GLY A 281 8.38 -28.85 -15.40
N ARG A 282 8.30 -29.48 -14.21
CA ARG A 282 7.05 -29.71 -13.46
C ARG A 282 5.93 -30.31 -14.33
N GLN A 283 6.26 -31.30 -15.15
CA GLN A 283 5.27 -32.02 -15.96
C GLN A 283 4.58 -33.14 -15.18
N ASP A 284 5.04 -33.44 -13.97
CA ASP A 284 4.64 -34.56 -13.11
C ASP A 284 3.49 -34.21 -12.14
N ARG A 285 3.05 -32.95 -12.13
CA ARG A 285 2.00 -32.47 -11.23
C ARG A 285 1.16 -31.38 -11.88
N MET A 286 -0.07 -31.23 -11.41
CA MET A 286 -0.94 -30.12 -11.79
C MET A 286 -1.09 -29.14 -10.63
N ASP A 287 -1.00 -27.85 -10.94
CA ASP A 287 -1.20 -26.82 -9.93
C ASP A 287 -2.67 -26.69 -9.55
N LYS A 288 -2.95 -26.57 -8.24
CA LYS A 288 -4.31 -26.39 -7.72
C LYS A 288 -5.00 -25.17 -8.33
N ARG A 289 -4.24 -24.12 -8.65
CA ARG A 289 -4.76 -22.87 -9.24
C ARG A 289 -5.28 -23.07 -10.66
N MET A 290 -4.65 -23.94 -11.44
CA MET A 290 -5.19 -24.34 -12.75
C MET A 290 -6.53 -25.06 -12.57
N VAL A 291 -6.61 -26.01 -11.63
CA VAL A 291 -7.84 -26.78 -11.36
C VAL A 291 -8.98 -25.86 -10.90
N GLU A 292 -8.74 -25.06 -9.87
CA GLU A 292 -9.74 -24.15 -9.30
C GLU A 292 -10.14 -23.06 -10.30
N GLY A 293 -9.18 -22.54 -11.06
CA GLY A 293 -9.40 -21.55 -12.11
C GLY A 293 -10.27 -22.06 -13.25
N LEU A 294 -10.01 -23.27 -13.76
CA LEU A 294 -10.90 -23.89 -14.75
C LEU A 294 -12.29 -24.16 -14.17
N ASN A 295 -12.37 -24.65 -12.93
CA ASN A 295 -13.67 -24.90 -12.31
C ASN A 295 -14.47 -23.61 -12.09
N TYR A 296 -13.81 -22.49 -11.80
CA TYR A 296 -14.42 -21.15 -11.76
C TYR A 296 -15.04 -20.71 -13.10
N LEU A 297 -14.46 -21.16 -14.22
CA LEU A 297 -14.99 -20.93 -15.56
C LEU A 297 -16.14 -21.89 -15.93
N GLY A 298 -16.52 -22.82 -15.06
CA GLY A 298 -17.65 -23.73 -15.24
C GLY A 298 -17.27 -25.17 -15.57
N TYR A 299 -16.00 -25.54 -15.41
CA TYR A 299 -15.54 -26.92 -15.53
C TYR A 299 -15.70 -27.69 -14.19
N ASN A 300 -15.45 -28.99 -14.23
CA ASN A 300 -15.34 -29.85 -13.04
C ASN A 300 -14.16 -30.81 -13.21
N TYR A 301 -13.00 -30.26 -13.54
CA TYR A 301 -11.78 -31.03 -13.75
C TYR A 301 -11.11 -31.39 -12.43
N THR A 302 -10.46 -32.55 -12.41
CA THR A 302 -9.51 -32.94 -11.36
C THR A 302 -8.07 -32.72 -11.81
N ALA A 303 -7.14 -32.67 -10.86
CA ALA A 303 -5.71 -32.57 -11.14
C ALA A 303 -5.21 -33.73 -12.02
N GLU A 304 -5.71 -34.94 -11.79
CA GLU A 304 -5.35 -36.16 -12.53
C GLU A 304 -5.81 -36.08 -13.99
N GLN A 305 -7.00 -35.52 -14.25
CA GLN A 305 -7.51 -35.36 -15.62
C GLN A 305 -6.65 -34.38 -16.42
N LEU A 306 -6.32 -33.23 -15.83
CA LEU A 306 -5.48 -32.22 -16.48
C LEU A 306 -4.03 -32.69 -16.64
N LEU A 307 -3.52 -33.51 -15.73
CA LEU A 307 -2.19 -34.12 -15.83
C LEU A 307 -2.15 -35.19 -16.93
N ALA A 308 -3.23 -35.96 -17.10
CA ALA A 308 -3.33 -36.99 -18.12
C ALA A 308 -3.53 -36.41 -19.53
N ASP A 309 -4.17 -35.25 -19.65
CA ASP A 309 -4.41 -34.55 -20.92
C ASP A 309 -4.12 -33.04 -20.77
N ASN A 310 -2.88 -32.63 -21.05
CA ASN A 310 -2.49 -31.23 -21.00
C ASN A 310 -3.17 -30.37 -22.08
N THR A 311 -3.68 -30.98 -23.16
CA THR A 311 -4.32 -30.26 -24.27
C THR A 311 -5.63 -29.59 -23.87
N LEU A 312 -6.12 -29.87 -22.66
CA LEU A 312 -7.30 -29.21 -22.06
C LEU A 312 -7.03 -27.75 -21.69
N PHE A 313 -5.78 -27.37 -21.43
CA PHE A 313 -5.42 -26.01 -21.01
C PHE A 313 -4.31 -25.37 -21.83
N THR A 314 -3.47 -26.16 -22.52
CA THR A 314 -2.35 -25.60 -23.28
C THR A 314 -2.81 -24.83 -24.51
N ILE A 315 -1.98 -23.87 -24.91
CA ILE A 315 -2.15 -23.08 -26.12
C ILE A 315 -1.65 -23.89 -27.32
N SER A 316 -2.36 -23.86 -28.45
CA SER A 316 -1.95 -24.52 -29.68
C SER A 316 -2.44 -23.76 -30.92
N ASN A 317 -1.75 -23.92 -32.04
CA ASN A 317 -2.22 -23.47 -33.37
C ASN A 317 -2.21 -24.61 -34.40
N VAL A 318 -2.16 -25.87 -33.94
CA VAL A 318 -2.27 -27.05 -34.79
C VAL A 318 -3.35 -27.99 -34.29
N ASN A 319 -4.10 -28.58 -35.22
CA ASN A 319 -5.13 -29.55 -34.88
C ASN A 319 -4.56 -30.99 -34.74
N ALA A 320 -5.45 -31.97 -34.51
CA ALA A 320 -5.05 -33.38 -34.35
C ALA A 320 -4.45 -34.04 -35.61
N ASN A 321 -4.59 -33.41 -36.78
CA ASN A 321 -4.03 -33.86 -38.06
C ASN A 321 -2.72 -33.11 -38.41
N ASP A 322 -2.18 -32.31 -37.49
CA ASP A 322 -1.04 -31.40 -37.73
C ASP A 322 -1.31 -30.30 -38.76
N GLU A 323 -2.56 -29.92 -38.95
CA GLU A 323 -2.88 -28.79 -39.83
C GLU A 323 -2.87 -27.51 -39.00
N GLN A 324 -2.18 -26.49 -39.50
CA GLN A 324 -2.17 -25.15 -38.90
C GLN A 324 -3.59 -24.57 -38.90
N VAL A 325 -4.00 -24.07 -37.74
CA VAL A 325 -5.25 -23.37 -37.46
C VAL A 325 -4.94 -22.08 -36.68
N GLY A 326 -5.94 -21.24 -36.39
CA GLY A 326 -5.72 -20.08 -35.52
C GLY A 326 -5.37 -20.49 -34.08
N LEU A 327 -4.59 -19.68 -33.36
CA LEU A 327 -4.23 -19.91 -31.95
C LEU A 327 -5.48 -20.12 -31.08
N TYR A 328 -5.48 -21.18 -30.27
CA TYR A 328 -6.60 -21.53 -29.41
C TYR A 328 -6.15 -22.23 -28.11
N THR A 329 -7.03 -22.16 -27.12
CA THR A 329 -7.12 -23.11 -26.00
C THR A 329 -8.44 -23.87 -26.11
N LYS A 330 -8.56 -25.00 -25.41
CA LYS A 330 -9.86 -25.68 -25.25
C LYS A 330 -10.73 -25.05 -24.15
N ILE A 331 -10.24 -23.99 -23.52
CA ILE A 331 -10.90 -23.28 -22.43
C ILE A 331 -12.02 -22.39 -22.99
N LYS A 332 -13.23 -22.57 -22.47
CA LYS A 332 -14.43 -21.79 -22.77
C LYS A 332 -15.19 -21.56 -21.47
N ALA A 333 -15.46 -20.31 -21.15
CA ALA A 333 -16.26 -19.98 -19.99
C ALA A 333 -17.74 -20.38 -20.22
N ALA A 334 -18.40 -20.87 -19.17
CA ALA A 334 -19.83 -21.19 -19.19
C ALA A 334 -20.74 -19.95 -19.31
N ARG A 335 -20.16 -18.75 -19.23
CA ARG A 335 -20.79 -17.43 -19.32
C ARG A 335 -19.88 -16.47 -20.09
N THR A 336 -20.44 -15.39 -20.63
CA THR A 336 -19.62 -14.26 -21.09
C THR A 336 -19.07 -13.54 -19.86
N LEU A 337 -17.75 -13.38 -19.79
CA LEU A 337 -17.08 -12.82 -18.63
C LEU A 337 -17.20 -11.29 -18.62
N ASP A 338 -17.22 -10.68 -17.45
CA ASP A 338 -16.98 -9.25 -17.29
C ASP A 338 -15.73 -8.97 -16.44
N LYS A 339 -15.38 -7.70 -16.23
CA LYS A 339 -14.25 -7.34 -15.36
C LYS A 339 -14.34 -7.89 -13.95
N ASN A 340 -15.55 -8.02 -13.36
CA ASN A 340 -15.70 -8.56 -12.02
C ASN A 340 -15.46 -10.07 -11.99
N ASP A 341 -15.67 -10.79 -13.10
CA ASP A 341 -15.24 -12.17 -13.23
C ASP A 341 -13.71 -12.30 -13.21
N VAL A 342 -12.99 -11.38 -13.87
CA VAL A 342 -11.53 -11.32 -13.81
C VAL A 342 -11.06 -11.00 -12.38
N PHE A 343 -11.69 -10.02 -11.71
CA PHE A 343 -11.42 -9.71 -10.30
C PHE A 343 -11.69 -10.89 -9.37
N GLY A 344 -12.80 -11.61 -9.61
CA GLY A 344 -13.22 -12.76 -8.83
C GLY A 344 -12.28 -13.96 -8.96
N TYR A 345 -11.66 -14.16 -10.12
CA TYR A 345 -10.63 -15.17 -10.34
C TYR A 345 -9.48 -15.04 -9.33
N TYR A 346 -9.06 -13.81 -9.02
CA TYR A 346 -7.99 -13.54 -8.06
C TYR A 346 -8.41 -13.64 -6.59
N LYS A 347 -9.70 -13.77 -6.32
CA LYS A 347 -10.24 -14.03 -4.98
C LYS A 347 -10.39 -15.52 -4.67
N LEU A 348 -10.10 -16.40 -5.63
CA LEU A 348 -10.11 -17.85 -5.43
C LEU A 348 -9.13 -18.27 -4.34
N SER A 349 -9.49 -19.31 -3.60
CA SER A 349 -8.78 -19.71 -2.37
C SER A 349 -7.35 -20.20 -2.59
N SER A 350 -7.03 -20.67 -3.80
CA SER A 350 -5.66 -21.06 -4.19
C SER A 350 -4.83 -19.91 -4.74
N ILE A 351 -5.44 -18.77 -5.07
CA ILE A 351 -4.80 -17.63 -5.72
C ILE A 351 -4.68 -16.47 -4.72
N GLY A 352 -5.82 -15.96 -4.24
CA GLY A 352 -5.88 -14.92 -3.24
C GLY A 352 -5.49 -15.46 -1.87
N LYS A 353 -4.36 -15.00 -1.34
CA LYS A 353 -3.77 -15.51 -0.10
C LYS A 353 -2.79 -14.50 0.52
N PRO A 354 -2.46 -14.64 1.81
CA PRO A 354 -1.31 -13.93 2.38
C PRO A 354 -0.07 -14.27 1.55
N SER A 355 0.76 -13.28 1.25
CA SER A 355 1.88 -13.27 0.28
C SER A 355 1.61 -12.78 -1.14
N ASN A 356 0.36 -12.49 -1.55
CA ASN A 356 0.18 -11.64 -2.73
C ASN A 356 0.81 -10.26 -2.44
N GLN A 357 1.74 -9.81 -3.27
CA GLN A 357 2.34 -8.48 -3.13
C GLN A 357 1.42 -7.44 -3.77
N ASP A 358 1.08 -7.67 -5.03
CA ASP A 358 0.28 -6.79 -5.85
C ASP A 358 -0.31 -7.56 -7.05
N ILE A 359 -1.14 -6.86 -7.79
CA ILE A 359 -1.71 -7.28 -9.06
C ILE A 359 -1.94 -6.05 -9.91
N GLU A 360 -1.61 -6.15 -11.18
CA GLU A 360 -2.14 -5.28 -12.21
C GLU A 360 -2.93 -6.07 -13.24
N ILE A 361 -4.07 -5.49 -13.59
CA ILE A 361 -4.95 -5.95 -14.64
C ILE A 361 -4.98 -4.84 -15.70
N PHE A 362 -4.44 -5.12 -16.88
CA PHE A 362 -4.56 -4.25 -18.04
C PHE A 362 -5.86 -4.57 -18.79
N GLN A 363 -6.76 -3.59 -18.87
CA GLN A 363 -7.91 -3.62 -19.76
C GLN A 363 -7.62 -2.73 -20.97
N LEU A 364 -7.63 -3.31 -22.18
CA LEU A 364 -7.14 -2.64 -23.38
C LEU A 364 -8.30 -2.15 -24.27
N PHE A 365 -8.28 -0.87 -24.64
CA PHE A 365 -9.31 -0.21 -25.43
C PHE A 365 -8.79 0.16 -26.81
N LYS A 366 -8.93 -0.76 -27.76
CA LYS A 366 -8.41 -0.64 -29.13
C LYS A 366 -8.83 0.64 -29.87
N ASN A 367 -10.03 1.14 -29.62
CA ASN A 367 -10.57 2.30 -30.34
C ASN A 367 -10.27 3.64 -29.64
N ASN A 368 -9.74 3.62 -28.42
CA ASN A 368 -9.40 4.83 -27.66
C ASN A 368 -8.07 5.41 -28.12
N ASP A 369 -7.79 6.68 -27.82
CA ASP A 369 -6.45 7.23 -28.01
C ASP A 369 -5.45 6.62 -27.01
N VAL A 370 -4.15 6.84 -27.19
CA VAL A 370 -3.12 6.23 -26.32
C VAL A 370 -3.31 6.59 -24.84
N THR A 371 -3.83 7.77 -24.52
CA THR A 371 -4.03 8.26 -23.14
C THR A 371 -5.08 7.44 -22.38
N THR A 372 -6.01 6.84 -23.10
CA THR A 372 -7.13 6.05 -22.54
C THR A 372 -7.20 4.64 -23.13
N GLY A 373 -6.15 4.23 -23.85
CA GLY A 373 -6.03 2.94 -24.51
C GLY A 373 -5.78 1.78 -23.55
N THR A 374 -5.32 2.09 -22.34
CA THR A 374 -5.16 1.13 -21.24
C THR A 374 -5.82 1.69 -19.99
N VAL A 375 -6.66 0.88 -19.36
CA VAL A 375 -7.07 1.09 -17.96
C VAL A 375 -6.32 0.06 -17.13
N GLY A 376 -5.54 0.53 -16.16
CA GLY A 376 -4.95 -0.34 -15.15
C GLY A 376 -5.94 -0.51 -14.00
N TRP A 377 -6.10 -1.73 -13.51
CA TRP A 377 -6.78 -2.01 -12.25
C TRP A 377 -5.80 -2.61 -11.27
N VAL A 378 -5.59 -1.91 -10.15
CA VAL A 378 -4.54 -2.27 -9.19
C VAL A 378 -5.12 -2.75 -7.87
N GLY A 379 -4.60 -3.89 -7.39
CA GLY A 379 -4.80 -4.40 -6.04
C GLY A 379 -3.43 -4.61 -5.38
N VAL A 380 -3.34 -4.41 -4.07
CA VAL A 380 -2.06 -4.49 -3.34
C VAL A 380 -2.28 -5.22 -2.02
N GLY A 381 -1.41 -6.17 -1.67
CA GLY A 381 -1.58 -7.11 -0.57
C GLY A 381 -2.54 -8.27 -0.90
N ASN A 382 -2.88 -9.08 0.10
CA ASN A 382 -3.78 -10.24 -0.04
C ASN A 382 -5.08 -9.96 -0.86
N MET A 383 -5.28 -10.71 -1.94
CA MET A 383 -6.41 -10.50 -2.87
C MET A 383 -7.76 -11.03 -2.37
N SER A 384 -7.80 -11.94 -1.37
CA SER A 384 -9.05 -12.58 -0.92
C SER A 384 -10.13 -11.58 -0.48
N ASN A 385 -9.72 -10.45 0.10
CA ASN A 385 -10.61 -9.41 0.63
C ASN A 385 -10.19 -8.02 0.13
N ASN A 386 -9.83 -7.93 -1.15
CA ASN A 386 -9.31 -6.70 -1.76
C ASN A 386 -10.33 -6.07 -2.74
N VAL A 387 -10.00 -4.86 -3.18
CA VAL A 387 -10.64 -4.12 -4.27
C VAL A 387 -9.59 -3.69 -5.28
N PHE A 388 -10.00 -3.56 -6.53
CA PHE A 388 -9.15 -3.19 -7.65
C PHE A 388 -9.47 -1.75 -8.04
N VAL A 389 -8.51 -0.85 -7.82
CA VAL A 389 -8.66 0.59 -8.06
C VAL A 389 -8.35 0.85 -9.55
N PRO A 390 -9.30 1.38 -10.33
CA PRO A 390 -9.04 1.73 -11.73
C PRO A 390 -8.26 3.04 -11.85
N TYR A 391 -7.41 3.12 -12.86
CA TYR A 391 -6.67 4.33 -13.23
C TYR A 391 -6.26 4.32 -14.71
N TYR A 392 -5.91 5.50 -15.25
CA TYR A 392 -5.31 5.65 -16.57
C TYR A 392 -3.79 5.86 -16.42
N PRO A 393 -2.94 4.87 -16.75
CA PRO A 393 -1.50 4.98 -16.49
C PRO A 393 -0.84 6.17 -17.19
N MET A 394 -1.30 6.50 -18.40
CA MET A 394 -0.73 7.56 -19.23
C MET A 394 -0.99 8.96 -18.66
N LEU A 395 -1.99 9.12 -17.79
CA LEU A 395 -2.28 10.36 -17.07
C LEU A 395 -1.43 10.56 -15.80
N LEU A 396 -0.71 9.53 -15.36
CA LEU A 396 0.20 9.63 -14.22
C LEU A 396 1.55 10.16 -14.73
N THR A 397 1.84 11.40 -14.38
CA THR A 397 3.04 12.12 -14.82
C THR A 397 4.09 12.26 -13.71
N ASP A 398 3.64 12.16 -12.46
CA ASP A 398 4.45 12.29 -11.27
C ASP A 398 3.96 11.28 -10.22
N SER A 399 4.86 10.74 -9.40
CA SER A 399 4.49 9.83 -8.31
C SER A 399 3.43 10.44 -7.37
N LYS A 400 3.39 11.76 -7.18
CA LYS A 400 2.34 12.44 -6.39
C LYS A 400 0.92 12.33 -6.98
N ASP A 401 0.81 11.92 -8.24
CA ASP A 401 -0.47 11.70 -8.88
C ASP A 401 -1.17 10.46 -8.29
N MET A 402 -0.38 9.50 -7.80
CA MET A 402 -0.82 8.30 -7.10
C MET A 402 -1.21 8.61 -5.65
N TYR A 403 -1.95 7.71 -5.02
CA TYR A 403 -2.28 7.83 -3.59
C TYR A 403 -1.05 7.59 -2.73
N GLU A 404 -0.78 8.50 -1.80
CA GLU A 404 0.42 8.52 -0.96
C GLU A 404 0.56 7.27 -0.08
N GLY A 405 -0.54 6.58 0.23
CA GLY A 405 -0.52 5.30 0.96
C GLY A 405 0.25 4.20 0.23
N TYR A 406 0.43 4.29 -1.10
CA TYR A 406 1.28 3.38 -1.86
C TYR A 406 2.77 3.72 -1.77
N GLN A 407 3.16 4.83 -1.14
CA GLN A 407 4.53 5.35 -1.15
C GLN A 407 5.14 5.45 0.24
N VAL A 408 4.38 5.07 1.26
CA VAL A 408 4.86 4.97 2.63
C VAL A 408 6.04 4.00 2.66
N SER A 409 7.17 4.38 3.26
CA SER A 409 8.36 3.54 3.39
C SER A 409 8.57 3.13 4.83
N LEU A 410 8.67 1.82 5.07
CA LEU A 410 8.68 1.21 6.40
C LEU A 410 9.67 0.03 6.43
N PRO A 411 10.24 -0.29 7.60
CA PRO A 411 11.05 -1.48 7.72
C PRO A 411 10.21 -2.73 7.44
N ALA A 412 10.83 -3.77 6.91
CA ALA A 412 10.18 -5.06 6.71
C ALA A 412 9.61 -5.62 8.02
N VAL A 413 8.57 -6.47 7.93
CA VAL A 413 8.01 -7.13 9.11
C VAL A 413 9.07 -7.93 9.88
N GLN A 414 8.96 -7.94 11.20
CA GLN A 414 9.85 -8.73 12.04
C GLN A 414 9.28 -10.12 12.25
N LYS A 415 10.12 -11.15 12.08
CA LYS A 415 9.74 -12.55 12.32
C LYS A 415 10.15 -13.01 13.71
N VAL A 416 9.18 -13.30 14.56
CA VAL A 416 9.40 -13.73 15.95
C VAL A 416 8.73 -15.07 16.23
N THR A 417 9.27 -15.84 17.18
CA THR A 417 8.71 -17.15 17.58
C THR A 417 7.68 -17.03 18.71
N GLU A 418 7.69 -15.92 19.43
CA GLU A 418 6.83 -15.65 20.57
C GLU A 418 6.02 -14.39 20.32
N ARG A 419 4.84 -14.30 20.95
CA ARG A 419 3.99 -13.11 20.87
C ARG A 419 4.79 -11.87 21.30
N PRO A 420 4.73 -10.74 20.56
CA PRO A 420 5.37 -9.51 20.96
C PRO A 420 4.96 -9.08 22.38
N ALA A 421 5.93 -8.56 23.14
CA ALA A 421 5.68 -8.05 24.49
C ALA A 421 4.88 -6.74 24.48
N ASP A 422 4.96 -5.97 23.38
CA ASP A 422 4.13 -4.79 23.18
C ASP A 422 2.67 -5.21 22.92
N PRO A 423 1.73 -4.84 23.81
CA PRO A 423 0.33 -5.21 23.64
C PRO A 423 -0.34 -4.55 22.42
N ASN A 424 0.25 -3.49 21.87
CA ASN A 424 -0.28 -2.75 20.72
C ASN A 424 0.36 -3.18 19.38
N ALA A 425 1.30 -4.13 19.40
CA ALA A 425 1.89 -4.63 18.18
C ALA A 425 0.84 -5.40 17.37
N PHE A 426 0.63 -5.01 16.12
CA PHE A 426 -0.14 -5.80 15.17
C PHE A 426 0.74 -6.91 14.60
N PHE A 427 0.24 -8.14 14.60
CA PHE A 427 0.97 -9.29 14.06
C PHE A 427 0.00 -10.33 13.51
N VAL A 428 0.45 -11.03 12.47
CA VAL A 428 -0.25 -12.17 11.89
C VAL A 428 0.63 -13.41 11.95
N ASN A 429 0.03 -14.58 11.75
CA ASN A 429 0.80 -15.82 11.72
C ASN A 429 1.42 -16.01 10.33
N ASP A 430 2.71 -16.32 10.28
CA ASP A 430 3.37 -16.79 9.07
C ASP A 430 3.50 -18.32 9.15
N SER A 431 2.46 -19.00 8.66
CA SER A 431 2.40 -20.45 8.66
C SER A 431 3.47 -21.13 7.81
N LYS A 432 4.11 -20.42 6.86
CA LYS A 432 5.15 -21.02 6.00
C LYS A 432 6.45 -21.28 6.77
N VAL A 433 6.74 -20.47 7.80
CA VAL A 433 7.96 -20.60 8.62
C VAL A 433 7.68 -20.93 10.09
N GLY A 434 6.41 -21.02 10.50
CA GLY A 434 6.02 -21.29 11.88
C GLY A 434 6.41 -20.16 12.84
N ARG A 435 6.29 -18.91 12.40
CA ARG A 435 6.63 -17.69 13.16
C ARG A 435 5.49 -16.69 13.09
N LEU A 436 5.52 -15.66 13.92
CA LEU A 436 4.65 -14.49 13.83
C LEU A 436 5.35 -13.40 13.02
N ALA A 437 4.62 -12.76 12.11
CA ALA A 437 5.04 -11.58 11.37
C ALA A 437 4.50 -10.33 12.07
N VAL A 438 5.40 -9.57 12.69
CA VAL A 438 5.10 -8.35 13.45
C VAL A 438 5.25 -7.14 12.54
N TYR A 439 4.19 -6.38 12.43
CA TYR A 439 4.14 -5.22 11.55
C TYR A 439 4.89 -4.05 12.19
N PRO A 440 5.60 -3.23 11.39
CA PRO A 440 6.35 -2.08 11.90
C PRO A 440 5.42 -0.98 12.43
N GLU A 441 5.94 -0.09 13.29
CA GLU A 441 5.23 1.14 13.66
C GLU A 441 4.90 1.94 12.39
N GLY A 442 3.68 2.50 12.31
CA GLY A 442 3.21 3.24 11.13
C GLY A 442 2.68 2.35 9.99
N TRP A 443 2.59 1.02 10.17
CA TRP A 443 2.06 0.13 9.13
C TRP A 443 0.68 0.51 8.61
N ARG A 444 -0.15 1.15 9.44
CA ARG A 444 -1.48 1.64 9.07
C ARG A 444 -1.48 2.75 8.03
N ASP A 445 -0.34 3.40 7.80
CA ASP A 445 -0.19 4.39 6.73
C ASP A 445 0.07 3.70 5.37
N SER A 446 0.58 2.46 5.37
CA SER A 446 0.85 1.69 4.16
C SER A 446 -0.42 1.00 3.65
N TYR A 447 -0.78 1.31 2.40
CA TYR A 447 -1.86 0.63 1.69
C TYR A 447 -1.61 -0.89 1.63
N TYR A 448 -0.37 -1.30 1.34
CA TYR A 448 0.02 -2.69 1.24
C TYR A 448 -0.22 -3.44 2.56
N PHE A 449 0.30 -2.90 3.67
CA PHE A 449 0.16 -3.55 4.97
C PHE A 449 -1.28 -3.58 5.46
N SER A 450 -2.13 -2.62 5.06
CA SER A 450 -3.55 -2.64 5.40
C SER A 450 -4.29 -3.85 4.82
N PHE A 451 -4.10 -4.15 3.53
CA PHE A 451 -4.75 -5.32 2.91
C PHE A 451 -4.06 -6.64 3.25
N GLU A 452 -2.73 -6.67 3.33
CA GLU A 452 -2.00 -7.87 3.78
C GLU A 452 -2.34 -8.22 5.24
N GLY A 453 -2.47 -7.21 6.10
CA GLY A 453 -2.86 -7.36 7.50
C GLY A 453 -4.30 -7.85 7.66
N LEU A 454 -5.25 -7.28 6.92
CA LEU A 454 -6.65 -7.72 6.92
C LEU A 454 -6.78 -9.18 6.51
N GLY A 455 -6.19 -9.53 5.37
CA GLY A 455 -6.25 -10.88 4.84
C GLY A 455 -5.53 -11.90 5.73
N GLY A 456 -4.35 -11.54 6.24
CA GLY A 456 -3.59 -12.36 7.19
C GLY A 456 -4.34 -12.59 8.50
N TYR A 457 -4.97 -11.56 9.06
CA TYR A 457 -5.75 -11.69 10.29
C TYR A 457 -6.97 -12.60 10.10
N ILE A 458 -7.74 -12.42 9.02
CA ILE A 458 -8.89 -13.30 8.70
C ILE A 458 -8.45 -14.76 8.56
N ALA A 459 -7.31 -15.01 7.93
CA ALA A 459 -6.79 -16.36 7.70
C ALA A 459 -6.32 -17.05 8.98
N ASP A 460 -5.77 -16.30 9.94
CA ASP A 460 -5.04 -16.88 11.07
C ASP A 460 -5.57 -16.52 12.47
N ALA A 461 -6.66 -15.76 12.59
CA ALA A 461 -7.22 -15.34 13.89
C ALA A 461 -7.40 -16.47 14.91
N GLU A 462 -7.82 -17.67 14.47
CA GLU A 462 -7.97 -18.83 15.36
C GLU A 462 -6.64 -19.23 16.02
N LYS A 463 -5.56 -19.24 15.25
CA LYS A 463 -4.22 -19.57 15.76
C LYS A 463 -3.68 -18.47 16.65
N LEU A 464 -4.01 -17.22 16.36
CA LEU A 464 -3.53 -16.03 17.07
C LEU A 464 -4.26 -15.80 18.40
N THR A 465 -5.57 -16.05 18.43
CA THR A 465 -6.47 -15.65 19.52
C THR A 465 -7.17 -16.83 20.20
N GLY A 466 -7.10 -18.04 19.63
CA GLY A 466 -7.87 -19.21 20.05
C GLY A 466 -9.32 -19.20 19.56
N THR A 467 -9.75 -18.17 18.80
CA THR A 467 -11.10 -18.05 18.26
C THR A 467 -11.03 -17.70 16.77
N ALA A 468 -11.68 -18.49 15.92
CA ALA A 468 -11.78 -18.20 14.50
C ALA A 468 -12.70 -16.99 14.24
N ILE A 469 -12.42 -16.22 13.19
CA ILE A 469 -13.38 -15.23 12.68
C ILE A 469 -14.65 -15.95 12.24
N SER A 470 -15.80 -15.45 12.66
CA SER A 470 -17.08 -16.06 12.33
C SER A 470 -17.39 -15.92 10.84
N ASP A 471 -18.20 -16.83 10.29
CA ASP A 471 -18.59 -16.76 8.89
C ASP A 471 -19.41 -15.50 8.59
N ALA A 472 -20.16 -14.99 9.56
CA ALA A 472 -20.90 -13.73 9.44
C ALA A 472 -19.95 -12.53 9.29
N ASP A 473 -18.87 -12.49 10.08
CA ASP A 473 -17.89 -11.39 10.02
C ASP A 473 -17.07 -11.45 8.73
N LYS A 474 -16.65 -12.65 8.29
CA LYS A 474 -16.01 -12.84 6.98
C LYS A 474 -16.91 -12.34 5.86
N LYS A 475 -18.20 -12.70 5.91
CA LYS A 475 -19.20 -12.28 4.93
C LYS A 475 -19.40 -10.76 4.94
N LEU A 476 -19.41 -10.13 6.11
CA LEU A 476 -19.49 -8.67 6.22
C LEU A 476 -18.32 -7.97 5.51
N VAL A 477 -17.08 -8.44 5.75
CA VAL A 477 -15.89 -7.89 5.07
C VAL A 477 -16.02 -8.05 3.56
N GLN A 478 -16.40 -9.25 3.09
CA GLN A 478 -16.59 -9.53 1.67
C GLN A 478 -17.68 -8.64 1.05
N ASP A 479 -18.79 -8.42 1.75
CA ASP A 479 -19.89 -7.56 1.30
C ASP A 479 -19.47 -6.10 1.23
N LYS A 480 -18.67 -5.62 2.20
CA LYS A 480 -18.11 -4.26 2.18
C LYS A 480 -17.15 -4.07 1.00
N MET A 481 -16.25 -5.02 0.76
CA MET A 481 -15.33 -4.94 -0.37
C MET A 481 -16.07 -5.05 -1.71
N THR A 482 -17.12 -5.88 -1.80
CA THR A 482 -17.94 -6.01 -3.01
C THR A 482 -18.71 -4.72 -3.30
N ALA A 483 -19.34 -4.12 -2.29
CA ALA A 483 -20.05 -2.86 -2.43
C ALA A 483 -19.09 -1.73 -2.87
N LEU A 484 -17.88 -1.69 -2.28
CA LEU A 484 -16.86 -0.72 -2.65
C LEU A 484 -16.35 -0.92 -4.09
N GLN A 485 -16.13 -2.17 -4.52
CA GLN A 485 -15.75 -2.45 -5.91
C GLN A 485 -16.83 -1.97 -6.90
N ASN A 486 -18.10 -2.19 -6.59
CA ASN A 486 -19.21 -1.74 -7.42
C ASN A 486 -19.27 -0.21 -7.49
N GLU A 487 -19.04 0.48 -6.37
CA GLU A 487 -18.94 1.94 -6.34
C GLU A 487 -17.79 2.44 -7.23
N PHE A 488 -16.61 1.81 -7.16
CA PHE A 488 -15.48 2.18 -8.02
C PHE A 488 -15.78 1.97 -9.50
N ASN A 489 -16.41 0.85 -9.84
CA ASN A 489 -16.84 0.55 -11.19
C ASN A 489 -17.80 1.62 -11.73
N GLU A 490 -18.80 2.02 -10.93
CA GLU A 490 -19.78 3.05 -11.32
C GLU A 490 -19.18 4.45 -11.40
N THR A 491 -18.30 4.79 -10.45
CA THR A 491 -17.64 6.10 -10.38
C THR A 491 -16.69 6.27 -11.55
N PHE A 492 -15.83 5.29 -11.81
CA PHE A 492 -14.86 5.34 -12.89
C PHE A 492 -15.53 5.31 -14.27
N ALA A 493 -16.64 4.57 -14.43
CA ALA A 493 -17.39 4.56 -15.69
C ALA A 493 -17.98 5.94 -16.07
N LYS A 494 -18.14 6.84 -15.10
CA LYS A 494 -18.72 8.19 -15.29
C LYS A 494 -17.67 9.31 -15.19
N VAL A 495 -16.41 8.98 -14.93
CA VAL A 495 -15.39 9.99 -14.65
C VAL A 495 -15.05 10.79 -15.89
N GLU A 496 -15.00 12.12 -15.75
CA GLU A 496 -14.44 12.97 -16.80
C GLU A 496 -12.91 12.85 -16.78
N LEU A 497 -12.28 12.72 -17.96
CA LEU A 497 -10.85 12.46 -18.08
C LEU A 497 -9.96 13.44 -17.28
N LYS A 498 -10.33 14.73 -17.25
CA LYS A 498 -9.61 15.77 -16.49
C LYS A 498 -9.56 15.53 -14.98
N ASN A 499 -10.52 14.77 -14.45
CA ASN A 499 -10.64 14.43 -13.03
C ASN A 499 -10.15 13.02 -12.72
N ALA A 500 -9.82 12.21 -13.74
CA ALA A 500 -9.61 10.77 -13.58
C ALA A 500 -8.50 10.43 -12.57
N THR A 501 -7.35 11.10 -12.66
CA THR A 501 -6.23 10.91 -11.71
C THR A 501 -6.64 11.18 -10.26
N GLU A 502 -7.35 12.29 -10.01
CA GLU A 502 -7.82 12.64 -8.66
C GLU A 502 -8.87 11.63 -8.16
N THR A 503 -9.81 11.24 -9.02
CA THR A 503 -10.82 10.23 -8.68
C THR A 503 -10.20 8.89 -8.33
N SER A 504 -9.20 8.42 -9.10
CA SER A 504 -8.44 7.20 -8.78
C SER A 504 -7.72 7.30 -7.44
N ARG A 505 -7.13 8.46 -7.14
CA ARG A 505 -6.47 8.71 -5.84
C ARG A 505 -7.47 8.62 -4.67
N GLN A 506 -8.65 9.23 -4.82
CA GLN A 506 -9.72 9.20 -3.82
C GLN A 506 -10.28 7.78 -3.62
N MET A 507 -10.42 7.00 -4.70
CA MET A 507 -10.83 5.60 -4.60
C MET A 507 -9.79 4.77 -3.84
N ALA A 508 -8.50 4.94 -4.11
CA ALA A 508 -7.45 4.30 -3.32
C ALA A 508 -7.50 4.72 -1.83
N ALA A 509 -7.63 6.01 -1.53
CA ALA A 509 -7.77 6.47 -0.15
C ALA A 509 -8.97 5.82 0.56
N LYS A 510 -10.11 5.68 -0.14
CA LYS A 510 -11.32 5.03 0.38
C LYS A 510 -11.13 3.52 0.60
N ALA A 511 -10.45 2.84 -0.32
CA ALA A 511 -10.10 1.43 -0.17
C ALA A 511 -9.20 1.19 1.04
N HIS A 512 -8.17 2.02 1.19
CA HIS A 512 -7.27 1.99 2.33
C HIS A 512 -8.01 2.16 3.66
N ALA A 513 -8.83 3.22 3.78
CA ALA A 513 -9.63 3.47 4.98
C ALA A 513 -10.62 2.33 5.28
N THR A 514 -11.21 1.72 4.25
CA THR A 514 -12.13 0.60 4.40
C THR A 514 -11.42 -0.64 4.94
N ALA A 515 -10.23 -0.96 4.43
CA ALA A 515 -9.43 -2.08 4.93
C ALA A 515 -9.08 -1.90 6.42
N LEU A 516 -8.61 -0.72 6.81
CA LEU A 516 -8.33 -0.38 8.21
C LEU A 516 -9.56 -0.51 9.11
N ALA A 517 -10.72 0.01 8.67
CA ALA A 517 -11.96 -0.11 9.41
C ALA A 517 -12.40 -1.57 9.62
N MET A 518 -12.15 -2.45 8.62
CA MET A 518 -12.42 -3.88 8.75
C MET A 518 -11.43 -4.58 9.67
N ILE A 519 -10.15 -4.17 9.68
CA ILE A 519 -9.18 -4.67 10.67
C ILE A 519 -9.65 -4.32 12.07
N ASP A 520 -9.98 -3.04 12.33
CA ASP A 520 -10.41 -2.57 13.65
C ASP A 520 -11.67 -3.28 14.14
N TYR A 521 -12.61 -3.55 13.22
CA TYR A 521 -13.81 -4.33 13.49
C TYR A 521 -13.48 -5.78 13.92
N LEU A 522 -12.58 -6.45 13.21
CA LEU A 522 -12.25 -7.87 13.45
C LEU A 522 -11.33 -8.09 14.64
N THR A 523 -10.38 -7.19 14.88
CA THR A 523 -9.42 -7.30 16.00
C THR A 523 -10.03 -6.89 17.32
N GLY A 524 -11.12 -6.12 17.30
CA GLY A 524 -11.57 -5.41 18.47
C GLY A 524 -10.55 -4.37 18.94
N GLU A 525 -9.62 -3.93 18.07
CA GLU A 525 -8.92 -2.63 18.24
C GLU A 525 -9.90 -1.46 18.11
N ASN A 526 -11.09 -1.72 17.57
CA ASN A 526 -12.30 -1.16 18.17
C ASN A 526 -12.55 -1.79 19.54
N ASN A 527 -11.73 -1.37 20.48
CA ASN A 527 -12.28 -0.84 21.69
C ASN A 527 -12.62 0.63 21.39
N LEU A 528 -13.86 1.00 21.10
CA LEU A 528 -14.81 1.22 22.19
C LEU A 528 -15.13 -0.09 22.92
N THR A 529 -14.23 -0.56 23.76
CA THR A 529 -14.42 -0.45 25.19
C THR A 529 -13.18 0.15 25.87
N GLY A 530 -13.34 1.35 26.39
CA GLY A 530 -12.74 1.68 27.68
C GLY A 530 -13.51 1.05 28.84
N LEU A 531 -14.22 -0.06 28.65
CA LEU A 531 -15.07 -0.68 29.67
C LEU A 531 -15.23 -2.21 29.42
N ALA A 532 -14.57 -3.03 30.23
CA ALA A 532 -15.19 -4.31 30.55
C ALA A 532 -16.57 -4.00 31.16
N VAL A 533 -17.66 -4.51 30.57
CA VAL A 533 -18.95 -4.50 31.26
C VAL A 533 -18.85 -5.55 32.33
N LEU A 534 -18.60 -5.06 33.54
CA LEU A 534 -18.62 -5.87 34.74
C LEU A 534 -20.07 -5.98 35.20
N ASP A 535 -20.48 -7.18 35.63
CA ASP A 535 -21.69 -7.29 36.41
C ASP A 535 -21.56 -6.46 37.71
N LYS A 536 -22.66 -6.34 38.46
CA LYS A 536 -22.67 -5.61 39.75
C LYS A 536 -21.66 -6.11 40.78
N ASN A 537 -20.97 -7.22 40.53
CA ASN A 537 -19.98 -7.84 41.40
C ASN A 537 -18.56 -7.81 40.83
N GLY A 538 -18.32 -7.22 39.65
CA GLY A 538 -16.98 -7.03 39.11
C GLY A 538 -16.48 -8.13 38.16
N ASN A 539 -17.34 -9.01 37.62
CA ASN A 539 -16.92 -10.05 36.68
C ASN A 539 -17.26 -9.69 35.22
N ALA A 540 -16.37 -10.01 34.27
CA ALA A 540 -16.55 -9.70 32.85
C ALA A 540 -17.63 -10.59 32.19
N VAL A 541 -18.53 -9.97 31.40
CA VAL A 541 -19.63 -10.66 30.71
C VAL A 541 -19.31 -10.82 29.21
N THR A 542 -19.51 -12.02 28.66
CA THR A 542 -19.24 -12.36 27.25
C THR A 542 -20.56 -12.50 26.45
N LYS A 543 -20.81 -11.53 25.56
CA LYS A 543 -21.91 -11.37 24.57
C LYS A 543 -22.94 -10.27 24.87
N PRO A 544 -23.37 -9.50 23.85
CA PRO A 544 -24.17 -8.30 24.04
C PRO A 544 -25.64 -8.66 24.37
N GLN A 545 -26.11 -8.19 25.52
CA GLN A 545 -27.52 -7.91 25.75
C GLN A 545 -27.66 -6.39 25.72
N VAL A 546 -28.44 -5.92 24.75
CA VAL A 546 -28.61 -4.55 24.25
C VAL A 546 -29.00 -3.59 25.38
N ASN A 547 -28.25 -2.50 25.57
CA ASN A 547 -28.56 -1.42 26.51
C ASN A 547 -28.14 0.00 26.05
N GLN A 548 -28.01 0.26 24.74
CA GLN A 548 -27.77 1.62 24.22
C GLN A 548 -28.53 1.85 22.90
N VAL A 549 -29.12 3.04 22.77
CA VAL A 549 -29.76 3.54 21.53
C VAL A 549 -28.67 4.19 20.67
N LEU A 550 -28.53 3.77 19.41
CA LEU A 550 -27.67 4.37 18.39
C LEU A 550 -28.39 5.57 17.73
N ILE A 551 -27.74 6.74 17.59
CA ILE A 551 -28.35 7.99 17.08
C ILE A 551 -27.43 8.74 16.09
N PRO A 552 -27.96 9.37 15.01
CA PRO A 552 -27.21 10.06 13.96
C PRO A 552 -26.65 11.48 14.22
N VAL A 553 -25.59 11.86 13.48
CA VAL A 553 -25.05 13.23 13.28
C VAL A 553 -25.37 13.68 11.86
N ILE A 554 -26.14 14.75 11.72
CA ILE A 554 -26.65 15.21 10.43
C ILE A 554 -25.57 16.01 9.69
N GLN A 555 -25.21 15.58 8.48
CA GLN A 555 -24.40 16.37 7.55
C GLN A 555 -25.20 16.63 6.27
N ILE A 556 -25.52 17.90 5.99
CA ILE A 556 -26.23 18.29 4.77
C ILE A 556 -25.21 18.38 3.62
N GLY A 557 -25.20 17.38 2.73
CA GLY A 557 -24.47 17.47 1.47
C GLY A 557 -25.12 18.52 0.55
N SER A 558 -24.35 19.55 0.20
CA SER A 558 -24.59 20.56 -0.86
C SER A 558 -26.06 20.83 -1.27
N ALA A 559 -26.62 21.95 -0.82
CA ALA A 559 -27.80 22.55 -1.45
C ALA A 559 -27.35 23.47 -2.59
N ASP A 560 -27.35 22.99 -3.84
CA ASP A 560 -27.34 23.88 -5.00
C ASP A 560 -28.76 24.45 -5.18
N VAL A 561 -28.91 25.74 -4.88
CA VAL A 561 -30.20 26.45 -4.90
C VAL A 561 -30.73 26.67 -6.34
N TYR A 562 -30.04 26.19 -7.38
CA TYR A 562 -30.39 26.47 -8.78
C TYR A 562 -30.11 25.32 -9.76
N SER A 563 -30.73 24.14 -9.63
CA SER A 563 -31.01 23.28 -10.81
C SER A 563 -32.08 22.22 -10.53
N GLU A 564 -33.00 22.03 -11.48
CA GLU A 564 -34.23 21.23 -11.35
C GLU A 564 -34.05 19.70 -11.53
N SER A 565 -32.96 19.08 -11.06
CA SER A 565 -32.81 17.62 -11.11
C SER A 565 -32.33 16.99 -9.80
N GLN A 566 -33.30 16.44 -9.05
CA GLN A 566 -33.21 15.51 -7.90
C GLN A 566 -31.89 15.45 -7.11
N SER A 567 -31.62 16.48 -6.32
CA SER A 567 -30.83 16.36 -5.09
C SER A 567 -31.75 15.94 -3.94
N GLY A 568 -31.31 15.06 -3.03
CA GLY A 568 -32.05 14.61 -1.84
C GLY A 568 -31.29 14.95 -0.56
N LEU A 569 -32.02 15.27 0.53
CA LEU A 569 -31.45 15.50 1.85
C LEU A 569 -31.17 14.15 2.54
N THR A 570 -29.94 13.90 2.98
CA THR A 570 -29.52 12.63 3.61
C THR A 570 -29.06 12.85 5.05
N LEU A 571 -29.50 12.00 5.99
CA LEU A 571 -29.11 12.02 7.41
C LEU A 571 -28.07 10.91 7.67
N VAL A 572 -26.98 11.22 8.38
CA VAL A 572 -25.84 10.29 8.56
C VAL A 572 -25.70 9.86 10.04
N PRO A 573 -25.41 8.59 10.39
CA PRO A 573 -25.17 8.17 11.77
C PRO A 573 -23.93 8.79 12.44
N SER A 574 -23.98 9.10 13.75
CA SER A 574 -22.84 9.56 14.57
C SER A 574 -22.13 8.39 15.22
N SER A 575 -20.82 8.50 15.44
CA SER A 575 -20.02 7.55 16.21
C SER A 575 -19.83 7.91 17.70
N THR A 576 -20.43 9.01 18.18
CA THR A 576 -20.27 9.49 19.57
C THR A 576 -21.54 9.27 20.40
N ALA A 577 -21.43 8.63 21.56
CA ALA A 577 -22.52 8.61 22.54
C ALA A 577 -22.58 9.97 23.25
N VAL A 578 -23.74 10.62 23.22
CA VAL A 578 -24.00 11.89 23.92
C VAL A 578 -24.85 11.63 25.16
N ASN A 579 -24.44 12.22 26.30
CA ASN A 579 -25.31 12.32 27.45
C ASN A 579 -26.33 13.42 27.19
N ALA A 580 -27.61 13.04 27.23
CA ALA A 580 -28.81 13.88 27.30
C ALA A 580 -29.14 14.84 26.14
N ASP A 581 -28.18 15.30 25.32
CA ASP A 581 -28.44 16.28 24.25
C ASP A 581 -28.13 15.74 22.83
N ILE A 582 -29.04 15.96 21.88
CA ILE A 582 -28.91 15.52 20.46
C ILE A 582 -28.57 16.73 19.57
N TYR A 583 -27.59 16.67 18.66
CA TYR A 583 -27.13 17.83 17.86
C TYR A 583 -27.17 17.63 16.33
N ALA A 584 -27.24 18.73 15.57
CA ALA A 584 -26.99 18.81 14.12
C ALA A 584 -25.98 19.94 13.83
N GLU A 585 -24.83 19.62 13.22
CA GLU A 585 -23.75 20.60 12.93
C GLU A 585 -23.19 20.46 11.50
N PRO A 586 -22.91 21.58 10.79
CA PRO A 586 -23.21 22.94 11.22
C PRO A 586 -24.71 23.25 11.17
N ALA A 587 -25.21 24.00 12.15
CA ALA A 587 -26.58 24.50 12.14
C ALA A 587 -26.81 25.33 10.87
N ASN A 588 -27.60 24.80 9.93
CA ASN A 588 -27.97 25.51 8.72
C ASN A 588 -29.09 26.50 9.06
N PRO A 589 -28.90 27.83 8.92
CA PRO A 589 -29.89 28.84 9.31
C PRO A 589 -31.15 28.81 8.45
N TYR A 590 -31.16 28.03 7.37
CA TYR A 590 -32.32 27.84 6.47
C TYR A 590 -33.00 26.48 6.67
N ALA A 591 -32.54 25.64 7.60
CA ALA A 591 -33.14 24.33 7.89
C ALA A 591 -34.16 24.42 9.03
N ASN A 592 -35.35 23.87 8.82
CA ASN A 592 -36.38 23.68 9.83
C ASN A 592 -36.36 22.24 10.32
N TYR A 593 -36.24 22.08 11.64
CA TYR A 593 -36.23 20.79 12.32
C TYR A 593 -37.56 20.58 13.04
N VAL A 594 -38.10 19.36 13.03
CA VAL A 594 -39.30 19.01 13.78
C VAL A 594 -39.09 17.66 14.46
N TRP A 595 -38.95 17.69 15.78
CA TRP A 595 -38.94 16.49 16.61
C TRP A 595 -40.36 16.07 16.95
N HIS A 596 -40.66 14.79 16.85
CA HIS A 596 -41.96 14.23 17.23
C HIS A 596 -41.85 12.78 17.66
N TYR A 597 -42.92 12.20 18.19
CA TYR A 597 -42.97 10.76 18.43
C TYR A 597 -43.49 10.01 17.19
N ASP A 598 -43.06 8.78 17.03
CA ASP A 598 -43.56 7.87 16.00
C ASP A 598 -45.09 7.75 16.05
N GLY A 599 -45.75 7.98 14.91
CA GLY A 599 -47.21 8.00 14.79
C GLY A 599 -47.90 9.27 15.31
N SER A 600 -47.16 10.29 15.76
CA SER A 600 -47.69 11.60 16.17
C SER A 600 -47.22 12.70 15.22
N THR A 601 -48.11 13.64 14.88
CA THR A 601 -47.77 14.85 14.10
C THR A 601 -47.56 16.09 14.97
N THR A 602 -47.64 15.94 16.29
CA THR A 602 -47.43 17.06 17.22
C THR A 602 -45.93 17.26 17.46
N ALA A 603 -45.44 18.46 17.16
CA ALA A 603 -44.05 18.83 17.36
C ALA A 603 -43.70 18.91 18.87
N LEU A 604 -42.63 18.21 19.26
CA LEU A 604 -42.02 18.25 20.59
C LEU A 604 -41.04 19.41 20.72
N SER A 605 -40.29 19.68 19.64
CA SER A 605 -39.34 20.78 19.54
C SER A 605 -39.05 21.08 18.07
N THR A 606 -38.70 22.32 17.77
CA THR A 606 -38.21 22.73 16.45
C THR A 606 -36.75 23.17 16.45
N ALA A 607 -36.06 23.01 17.59
CA ALA A 607 -34.64 23.29 17.68
C ALA A 607 -33.85 22.22 16.91
N SER A 608 -32.69 22.63 16.38
CA SER A 608 -31.68 21.73 15.79
C SER A 608 -31.11 20.75 16.83
N THR A 609 -31.46 20.93 18.10
CA THR A 609 -31.09 20.09 19.24
C THR A 609 -32.33 19.68 20.03
N TYR A 610 -32.42 18.42 20.45
CA TYR A 610 -33.47 17.94 21.36
C TYR A 610 -32.86 17.22 22.56
N THR A 611 -33.27 17.62 23.77
CA THR A 611 -32.83 17.02 25.03
C THR A 611 -33.86 15.99 25.48
N VAL A 612 -33.44 14.73 25.64
CA VAL A 612 -34.35 13.63 26.03
C VAL A 612 -34.63 13.69 27.52
N SER A 613 -35.90 13.55 27.89
CA SER A 613 -36.40 13.64 29.26
C SER A 613 -37.10 12.35 29.71
N SER A 614 -37.42 12.25 31.00
CA SER A 614 -38.23 11.15 31.53
C SER A 614 -39.63 11.06 30.90
N ALA A 615 -40.15 12.15 30.32
CA ALA A 615 -41.43 12.16 29.61
C ALA A 615 -41.39 11.44 28.25
N ASP A 616 -40.20 11.22 27.69
CA ASP A 616 -39.99 10.55 26.40
C ASP A 616 -39.90 9.02 26.54
N GLN A 617 -39.78 8.53 27.78
CA GLN A 617 -39.62 7.12 28.09
C GLN A 617 -40.75 6.24 27.52
N GLY A 618 -40.36 5.12 26.91
CA GLY A 618 -41.26 4.18 26.28
C GLY A 618 -41.82 4.64 24.93
N LYS A 619 -41.43 5.81 24.43
CA LYS A 619 -41.85 6.35 23.13
C LYS A 619 -40.69 6.32 22.13
N VAL A 620 -41.01 6.23 20.85
CA VAL A 620 -40.00 6.25 19.76
C VAL A 620 -39.90 7.68 19.24
N LEU A 621 -38.70 8.25 19.22
CA LEU A 621 -38.44 9.60 18.72
C LEU A 621 -38.20 9.59 17.21
N CYS A 622 -38.70 10.62 16.55
CA CYS A 622 -38.53 10.89 15.13
C CYS A 622 -38.07 12.34 14.93
N LEU A 623 -37.35 12.58 13.84
CA LEU A 623 -36.94 13.91 13.39
C LEU A 623 -37.25 14.06 11.90
N ASP A 624 -38.00 15.11 11.57
CA ASP A 624 -38.16 15.59 10.20
C ASP A 624 -37.33 16.86 9.98
N VAL A 625 -36.66 16.95 8.84
CA VAL A 625 -35.88 18.12 8.43
C VAL A 625 -36.32 18.60 7.06
N THR A 626 -36.56 19.91 6.95
CA THR A 626 -36.85 20.61 5.70
C THR A 626 -35.93 21.82 5.58
N VAL A 627 -35.75 22.37 4.38
CA VAL A 627 -34.93 23.58 4.16
C VAL A 627 -35.76 24.61 3.39
N ASP A 628 -35.82 25.84 3.87
CA ASP A 628 -36.57 26.92 3.25
C ASP A 628 -36.09 27.14 1.80
N GLY A 629 -37.03 27.10 0.86
CA GLY A 629 -36.75 27.21 -0.58
C GLY A 629 -36.37 25.89 -1.28
N TYR A 630 -36.24 24.78 -0.54
CA TYR A 630 -35.96 23.45 -1.08
C TYR A 630 -37.18 22.52 -0.96
N LYS A 631 -37.52 21.80 -2.05
CA LYS A 631 -38.75 20.96 -2.10
C LYS A 631 -38.60 19.57 -1.49
N GLY A 632 -37.42 19.18 -0.98
CA GLY A 632 -37.16 17.87 -0.38
C GLY A 632 -37.17 17.88 1.15
N SER A 633 -37.41 16.72 1.74
CA SER A 633 -37.38 16.49 3.19
C SER A 633 -36.59 15.23 3.53
N ALA A 634 -36.00 15.17 4.71
CA ALA A 634 -35.44 13.95 5.26
C ALA A 634 -36.09 13.63 6.60
N SER A 635 -36.32 12.35 6.85
CA SER A 635 -36.92 11.87 8.09
C SER A 635 -36.04 10.79 8.70
N TRP A 636 -35.88 10.83 10.02
CA TRP A 636 -35.23 9.80 10.80
C TRP A 636 -36.17 9.32 11.90
N LYS A 637 -36.09 8.03 12.21
CA LYS A 637 -36.84 7.36 13.26
C LYS A 637 -35.88 6.50 14.07
N ALA A 638 -35.95 6.63 15.40
CA ALA A 638 -35.17 5.79 16.30
C ALA A 638 -35.54 4.32 16.14
N GLU A 639 -34.54 3.44 16.15
CA GLU A 639 -34.72 2.00 15.96
C GLU A 639 -35.45 1.33 17.15
N ALA A 640 -35.49 1.99 18.31
CA ALA A 640 -36.18 1.53 19.50
C ALA A 640 -36.75 2.69 20.32
N ALA A 641 -37.70 2.37 21.22
CA ALA A 641 -38.26 3.33 22.17
C ALA A 641 -37.25 3.75 23.23
N VAL A 642 -37.39 4.97 23.75
CA VAL A 642 -36.51 5.51 24.81
C VAL A 642 -36.58 4.61 26.05
N PRO A 643 -35.44 4.05 26.52
CA PRO A 643 -35.42 3.13 27.65
C PRO A 643 -35.66 3.85 28.98
N TYR A 644 -35.88 3.08 30.05
CA TYR A 644 -36.10 3.60 31.40
C TYR A 644 -34.92 4.45 31.89
N LEU A 645 -35.17 5.72 32.20
CA LEU A 645 -34.18 6.63 32.79
C LEU A 645 -34.40 6.65 34.31
N PRO A 646 -33.44 6.19 35.14
CA PRO A 646 -33.64 6.20 36.59
C PRO A 646 -33.70 7.64 37.11
N ASP A 647 -34.76 7.90 37.88
CA ASP A 647 -35.10 9.22 38.41
C ASP A 647 -34.07 9.70 39.44
N SER A 648 -33.83 11.01 39.44
CA SER A 648 -32.79 11.67 40.23
C SER A 648 -32.93 11.46 41.75
N GLY A 649 -31.91 10.85 42.37
CA GLY A 649 -31.58 11.03 43.79
C GLY A 649 -32.33 10.16 44.81
N ARG A 650 -31.67 9.12 45.32
CA ARG A 650 -31.80 8.64 46.71
C ARG A 650 -30.63 7.75 47.12
N ASP A 651 -29.88 8.22 48.11
CA ASP A 651 -29.03 7.40 48.96
C ASP A 651 -29.92 6.43 49.75
N ASP A 652 -29.46 5.17 49.90
CA ASP A 652 -29.77 4.36 51.08
C ASP A 652 -28.56 3.48 51.42
N SER A 653 -27.89 3.92 52.49
CA SER A 653 -26.80 3.27 53.20
C SER A 653 -27.27 2.11 54.09
N SER A 654 -26.40 1.11 54.32
CA SER A 654 -26.10 0.39 55.58
C SER A 654 -25.83 -1.11 55.32
N SER A 655 -24.93 -1.83 56.00
CA SER A 655 -23.88 -1.55 56.99
C SER A 655 -23.10 -2.85 57.25
N GLY A 656 -21.76 -2.82 57.20
CA GLY A 656 -20.88 -3.16 58.33
C GLY A 656 -19.98 -4.38 58.05
N GLY A 657 -18.69 -4.43 58.35
CA GLY A 657 -17.73 -3.53 58.99
C GLY A 657 -16.57 -4.38 59.55
N GLY A 658 -15.30 -4.00 59.32
CA GLY A 658 -14.17 -4.74 59.93
C GLY A 658 -12.75 -4.44 59.45
N SER A 659 -12.15 -3.38 60.00
CA SER A 659 -10.73 -3.20 60.34
C SER A 659 -9.67 -2.74 59.31
N SER A 660 -9.17 -1.54 59.64
CA SER A 660 -8.04 -0.74 59.20
C SER A 660 -6.74 -1.41 58.73
N THR A 661 -6.27 -1.00 57.55
CA THR A 661 -4.94 -0.42 57.36
C THR A 661 -5.01 0.75 56.37
N LYS A 662 -4.29 1.83 56.67
CA LYS A 662 -4.27 3.11 55.96
C LYS A 662 -3.55 2.97 54.60
N PRO A 663 -4.19 3.22 53.44
CA PRO A 663 -3.48 3.28 52.17
C PRO A 663 -2.72 4.61 52.06
N SER A 664 -1.43 4.52 51.75
CA SER A 664 -0.62 5.63 51.31
C SER A 664 -1.22 6.31 50.08
N LYS A 665 -1.17 7.64 50.07
CA LYS A 665 -1.46 8.51 48.93
C LYS A 665 -0.85 7.91 47.64
N PRO A 666 -1.64 7.63 46.59
CA PRO A 666 -1.10 7.27 45.29
C PRO A 666 -0.26 8.44 44.76
N THR A 667 1.02 8.19 44.57
CA THR A 667 1.94 9.08 43.86
C THR A 667 1.45 9.25 42.43
N THR A 668 1.19 10.50 42.06
CA THR A 668 1.07 10.98 40.69
C THR A 668 2.24 10.44 39.85
N PRO A 669 2.02 9.89 38.64
CA PRO A 669 3.07 9.83 37.64
C PRO A 669 3.34 11.27 37.20
N THR A 670 4.28 11.94 37.88
CA THR A 670 4.87 13.16 37.35
C THR A 670 5.68 12.76 36.13
N ASN A 671 5.34 13.29 34.96
CA ASN A 671 6.33 13.50 33.91
C ASN A 671 7.61 14.00 34.58
N PRO A 672 8.79 13.41 34.28
CA PRO A 672 10.02 13.93 34.84
C PRO A 672 10.11 15.41 34.44
N LYS A 673 10.03 16.29 35.45
CA LYS A 673 10.65 17.60 35.38
C LYS A 673 12.08 17.33 34.88
N PRO A 674 12.56 17.94 33.79
CA PRO A 674 13.92 17.72 33.34
C PRO A 674 14.84 18.02 34.53
N ASP A 675 15.66 17.05 34.88
CA ASP A 675 16.66 17.18 35.92
C ASP A 675 17.65 18.26 35.46
N THR A 676 17.52 19.46 36.01
CA THR A 676 18.35 20.62 35.68
C THR A 676 19.77 20.52 36.24
N SER A 677 20.26 19.32 36.58
CA SER A 677 21.56 19.14 37.22
C SER A 677 22.66 18.51 36.34
N ASN A 678 22.36 17.96 35.16
CA ASN A 678 23.40 17.39 34.29
C ASN A 678 23.29 17.88 32.84
N ALA A 679 24.38 18.47 32.34
CA ALA A 679 24.56 18.82 30.94
C ALA A 679 24.47 17.56 30.07
N PHE A 680 23.80 17.64 28.91
CA PHE A 680 23.82 16.56 27.93
C PHE A 680 25.27 16.25 27.52
N ASN A 681 25.65 14.98 27.44
CA ASN A 681 27.02 14.54 27.19
C ASN A 681 27.56 15.02 25.82
N ASP A 682 26.65 15.26 24.88
CA ASP A 682 26.92 15.73 23.52
C ASP A 682 26.77 17.26 23.37
N VAL A 683 26.64 18.00 24.47
CA VAL A 683 26.66 19.46 24.51
C VAL A 683 27.91 19.91 25.25
N THR A 684 29.02 20.03 24.52
CA THR A 684 30.31 20.47 25.07
C THR A 684 30.21 21.87 25.67
N ALA A 685 30.74 22.05 26.88
CA ALA A 685 30.80 23.36 27.53
C ALA A 685 31.60 24.35 26.66
N GLY A 686 31.03 25.54 26.41
CA GLY A 686 31.63 26.56 25.54
C GLY A 686 31.26 26.44 24.05
N SER A 687 30.53 25.39 23.62
CA SER A 687 29.96 25.37 22.28
C SER A 687 29.02 26.56 22.05
N TRP A 688 28.99 27.10 20.83
CA TRP A 688 28.22 28.29 20.47
C TRP A 688 26.70 28.18 20.76
N TYR A 689 26.18 26.96 20.89
CA TYR A 689 24.79 26.66 21.21
C TYR A 689 24.56 26.21 22.67
N ALA A 690 25.60 26.02 23.49
CA ALA A 690 25.48 25.38 24.80
C ALA A 690 24.53 26.14 25.75
N ASP A 691 24.66 27.46 25.83
CA ASP A 691 23.77 28.30 26.65
C ASP A 691 22.34 28.34 26.10
N ALA A 692 22.19 28.28 24.78
CA ALA A 692 20.88 28.27 24.13
C ALA A 692 20.14 26.96 24.41
N VAL A 693 20.82 25.80 24.31
CA VAL A 693 20.28 24.49 24.68
C VAL A 693 19.81 24.50 26.14
N LYS A 694 20.64 25.02 27.05
CA LYS A 694 20.27 25.19 28.46
C LYS A 694 19.02 26.06 28.62
N ASN A 695 18.91 27.15 27.87
CA ASN A 695 17.76 28.06 27.93
C ASN A 695 16.46 27.38 27.49
N VAL A 696 16.45 26.78 26.30
CA VAL A 696 15.22 26.19 25.72
C VAL A 696 14.75 24.95 26.48
N VAL A 697 15.66 24.19 27.09
CA VAL A 697 15.33 23.05 27.94
C VAL A 697 14.78 23.50 29.29
N ASN A 698 15.39 24.52 29.92
CA ASN A 698 14.87 25.09 31.17
C ASN A 698 13.48 25.72 31.00
N LYS A 699 13.19 26.27 29.83
CA LYS A 699 11.87 26.81 29.46
C LYS A 699 10.88 25.71 29.04
N GLY A 700 11.29 24.44 28.95
CA GLY A 700 10.45 23.32 28.52
C GLY A 700 10.07 23.34 27.03
N LEU A 701 10.73 24.17 26.22
CA LEU A 701 10.46 24.31 24.79
C LEU A 701 10.98 23.09 24.02
N MET A 702 12.23 22.69 24.31
CA MET A 702 12.87 21.51 23.74
C MET A 702 13.22 20.50 24.83
N ALA A 703 13.29 19.22 24.45
CA ALA A 703 13.77 18.12 25.29
C ALA A 703 14.95 17.42 24.61
N GLY A 704 15.72 16.66 25.39
CA GLY A 704 16.74 15.74 24.86
C GLY A 704 16.12 14.63 24.00
N THR A 705 16.94 14.00 23.16
CA THR A 705 16.56 12.81 22.37
C THR A 705 16.79 11.51 23.14
N GLY A 706 17.43 11.59 24.30
CA GLY A 706 17.62 10.50 25.24
C GLY A 706 17.89 11.04 26.64
N LYS A 707 18.19 10.13 27.58
CA LYS A 707 18.42 10.47 29.00
C LYS A 707 19.52 11.53 29.18
N ASP A 708 20.63 11.38 28.46
CA ASP A 708 21.82 12.23 28.59
C ASP A 708 22.28 12.82 27.23
N THR A 709 21.38 12.90 26.24
CA THR A 709 21.69 13.27 24.84
C THR A 709 20.73 14.34 24.30
N PHE A 710 21.27 15.43 23.74
CA PHE A 710 20.48 16.49 23.08
C PHE A 710 20.36 16.32 21.57
N ALA A 711 21.37 15.69 20.95
CA ALA A 711 21.63 15.57 19.53
C ALA A 711 21.66 16.93 18.80
N PRO A 712 22.65 17.79 19.07
CA PRO A 712 22.72 19.15 18.51
C PRO A 712 22.79 19.20 16.98
N ASP A 713 23.42 18.20 16.36
CA ASP A 713 23.63 18.13 14.90
C ASP A 713 22.50 17.42 14.16
N ASN A 714 21.56 16.80 14.88
CA ASN A 714 20.40 16.18 14.24
C ASN A 714 19.49 17.24 13.61
N GLN A 715 18.88 16.86 12.48
CA GLN A 715 17.94 17.73 11.77
C GLN A 715 16.63 17.90 12.54
N VAL A 716 16.05 19.09 12.42
CA VAL A 716 14.74 19.42 12.98
C VAL A 716 13.66 18.94 12.02
N THR A 717 12.64 18.24 12.53
CA THR A 717 11.47 17.85 11.74
C THR A 717 10.33 18.86 11.89
N ARG A 718 9.36 18.81 10.96
CA ARG A 718 8.13 19.62 11.01
C ARG A 718 7.37 19.44 12.33
N ALA A 719 7.20 18.19 12.78
CA ALA A 719 6.55 17.87 14.05
C ALA A 719 7.29 18.45 15.28
N MET A 720 8.63 18.43 15.26
CA MET A 720 9.42 19.07 16.32
C MET A 720 9.17 20.58 16.35
N MET A 721 9.14 21.21 15.17
CA MET A 721 8.88 22.65 15.06
C MET A 721 7.48 23.02 15.55
N TRP A 722 6.43 22.28 15.15
CA TRP A 722 5.06 22.51 15.64
C TRP A 722 4.98 22.40 17.15
N THR A 723 5.59 21.36 17.72
CA THR A 723 5.56 21.09 19.17
C THR A 723 6.24 22.20 19.95
N VAL A 724 7.38 22.67 19.47
CA VAL A 724 8.09 23.82 20.05
C VAL A 724 7.22 25.09 20.00
N LEU A 725 6.64 25.40 18.84
CA LEU A 725 5.84 26.60 18.65
C LEU A 725 4.52 26.56 19.44
N ALA A 726 3.86 25.42 19.51
CA ALA A 726 2.66 25.23 20.31
C ALA A 726 2.94 25.42 21.81
N ARG A 727 4.07 24.90 22.31
CA ARG A 727 4.52 25.14 23.70
C ARG A 727 4.86 26.61 23.93
N LEU A 728 5.44 27.26 22.95
CA LEU A 728 5.74 28.70 23.02
C LEU A 728 4.46 29.55 23.04
N ASP A 729 3.39 29.13 22.37
CA ASP A 729 2.03 29.70 22.44
C ASP A 729 1.22 29.23 23.67
N GLY A 730 1.89 28.59 24.64
CA GLY A 730 1.29 28.17 25.91
C GLY A 730 0.31 26.99 25.81
N LYS A 731 0.34 26.22 24.72
CA LYS A 731 -0.53 25.05 24.54
C LYS A 731 0.01 23.82 25.23
N ASP A 732 -0.89 23.09 25.89
CA ASP A 732 -0.59 21.75 26.38
C ASP A 732 -0.62 20.74 25.22
N VAL A 733 0.56 20.18 24.94
CA VAL A 733 0.79 19.19 23.88
C VAL A 733 0.89 17.76 24.42
N SER A 734 0.58 17.53 25.71
CA SER A 734 0.66 16.21 26.34
C SER A 734 -0.62 15.37 26.18
N GLY A 735 -0.53 14.05 26.40
CA GLY A 735 -1.69 13.16 26.49
C GLY A 735 -2.39 12.82 25.17
N ALA A 736 -1.76 13.09 24.02
CA ALA A 736 -2.21 12.58 22.72
C ALA A 736 -1.55 11.23 22.40
N SER A 737 -2.23 10.37 21.62
CA SER A 737 -1.70 9.08 21.14
C SER A 737 -0.44 9.27 20.30
N THR A 738 -0.39 10.30 19.45
CA THR A 738 0.81 10.73 18.72
C THR A 738 1.35 12.01 19.37
N TRP A 739 2.64 12.02 19.74
CA TRP A 739 3.24 13.07 20.59
C TRP A 739 3.17 14.50 20.04
N TYR A 740 2.98 14.67 18.72
CA TYR A 740 2.85 15.97 18.06
C TYR A 740 1.42 16.30 17.61
N ALA A 741 0.42 15.42 17.79
CA ALA A 741 -0.92 15.62 17.21
C ALA A 741 -1.60 16.92 17.67
N LYS A 742 -1.57 17.22 18.98
CA LYS A 742 -2.10 18.49 19.51
C LYS A 742 -1.36 19.71 18.95
N ALA A 743 -0.05 19.57 18.73
CA ALA A 743 0.77 20.63 18.15
C ALA A 743 0.50 20.80 16.64
N MET A 744 0.21 19.72 15.94
CA MET A 744 -0.18 19.71 14.53
C MET A 744 -1.53 20.41 14.34
N THR A 745 -2.55 20.04 15.13
CA THR A 745 -3.85 20.73 15.14
C THR A 745 -3.68 22.22 15.38
N TRP A 746 -2.92 22.59 16.42
CA TRP A 746 -2.61 23.99 16.70
C TRP A 746 -1.91 24.69 15.52
N ALA A 747 -0.92 24.04 14.91
CA ALA A 747 -0.17 24.62 13.80
C ALA A 747 -1.05 24.82 12.55
N THR A 748 -1.99 23.91 12.29
CA THR A 748 -2.99 24.02 11.21
C THR A 748 -3.99 25.14 11.49
N GLU A 749 -4.59 25.17 12.69
CA GLU A 749 -5.53 26.21 13.11
C GLU A 749 -4.91 27.61 13.08
N LYS A 750 -3.65 27.73 13.46
CA LYS A 750 -2.90 29.00 13.45
C LYS A 750 -2.33 29.37 12.08
N GLY A 751 -2.50 28.52 11.06
CA GLY A 751 -1.94 28.74 9.72
C GLY A 751 -0.40 28.73 9.68
N VAL A 752 0.25 28.13 10.70
CA VAL A 752 1.70 27.96 10.76
C VAL A 752 2.16 26.93 9.73
N SER A 753 1.37 25.88 9.55
CA SER A 753 1.63 24.74 8.67
C SER A 753 0.30 24.16 8.18
N ASP A 754 0.35 23.33 7.14
CA ASP A 754 -0.79 22.55 6.63
C ASP A 754 -1.04 21.23 7.39
N GLY A 755 -0.26 20.96 8.44
CA GLY A 755 -0.31 19.70 9.20
C GLY A 755 0.26 18.47 8.48
N THR A 756 0.86 18.62 7.30
CA THR A 756 1.39 17.47 6.52
C THR A 756 2.89 17.23 6.75
N PHE A 757 3.35 16.02 6.40
CA PHE A 757 4.76 15.59 6.46
C PHE A 757 5.47 15.77 7.81
N PRO A 758 4.88 15.35 8.95
CA PRO A 758 5.42 15.59 10.30
C PRO A 758 6.88 15.14 10.50
N GLY A 759 7.29 14.07 9.83
CA GLY A 759 8.63 13.48 9.94
C GLY A 759 9.71 14.16 9.07
N SER A 760 9.33 14.99 8.09
CA SER A 760 10.29 15.60 7.17
C SER A 760 11.19 16.60 7.88
N SER A 761 12.49 16.56 7.56
CA SER A 761 13.43 17.61 7.97
C SER A 761 13.04 18.93 7.34
N ILE A 762 13.22 20.03 8.07
CA ILE A 762 12.92 21.37 7.57
C ILE A 762 14.19 22.08 7.12
N THR A 763 14.09 22.76 5.99
CA THR A 763 15.13 23.70 5.56
C THR A 763 15.13 24.94 6.46
N ARG A 764 16.23 25.70 6.44
CA ARG A 764 16.35 26.92 7.23
C ARG A 764 15.33 27.99 6.83
N GLU A 765 14.98 28.06 5.55
CA GLU A 765 13.93 28.96 5.07
C GLU A 765 12.50 28.50 5.45
N GLN A 766 12.27 27.19 5.54
CA GLN A 766 11.02 26.65 6.09
C GLN A 766 10.91 26.92 7.59
N LEU A 767 11.99 26.74 8.35
CA LEU A 767 12.05 27.08 9.77
C LEU A 767 11.70 28.56 10.00
N ALA A 768 12.33 29.48 9.24
CA ALA A 768 12.04 30.92 9.32
C ALA A 768 10.59 31.22 8.99
N THR A 769 10.03 30.57 7.96
CA THR A 769 8.64 30.75 7.54
C THR A 769 7.63 30.28 8.59
N MET A 770 7.91 29.17 9.27
CA MET A 770 7.04 28.68 10.35
C MET A 770 7.08 29.59 11.58
N LEU A 771 8.25 30.14 11.94
CA LEU A 771 8.35 31.17 12.99
C LEU A 771 7.59 32.44 12.62
N TRP A 772 7.79 32.91 11.40
CA TRP A 772 7.17 34.12 10.88
C TRP A 772 5.64 34.03 10.85
N ARG A 773 5.09 32.89 10.40
CA ARG A 773 3.64 32.63 10.45
C ARG A 773 3.11 32.54 11.87
N ALA A 774 3.84 31.89 12.78
CA ALA A 774 3.47 31.84 14.19
C ALA A 774 3.46 33.24 14.85
N ALA A 775 4.28 34.16 14.36
CA ALA A 775 4.31 35.57 14.78
C ALA A 775 3.20 36.43 14.14
N GLY A 776 2.31 35.86 13.31
CA GLY A 776 1.26 36.59 12.61
C GLY A 776 1.70 37.21 11.29
N SER A 777 2.77 36.70 10.67
CA SER A 777 3.28 37.13 9.37
C SER A 777 3.59 38.65 9.26
N PRO A 778 4.36 39.23 10.20
CA PRO A 778 4.71 40.65 10.19
C PRO A 778 5.47 41.07 8.93
N GLU A 779 5.19 42.24 8.39
CA GLU A 779 5.89 42.78 7.21
C GLU A 779 7.38 43.06 7.52
N ALA A 780 8.27 42.61 6.63
CA ALA A 780 9.71 42.87 6.67
C ALA A 780 10.07 44.06 5.76
N LYS A 781 10.99 44.95 6.18
CA LYS A 781 11.37 46.17 5.44
C LYS A 781 12.83 46.25 5.03
N GLY A 782 13.63 45.30 5.46
CA GLY A 782 15.06 45.16 5.24
C GLY A 782 15.36 44.43 3.94
N ALA A 783 16.65 44.12 3.75
CA ALA A 783 17.14 43.42 2.59
C ALA A 783 18.18 42.38 2.99
N LEU A 784 18.22 41.26 2.27
CA LEU A 784 19.19 40.18 2.48
C LEU A 784 20.52 40.40 1.74
N THR A 785 20.77 41.60 1.20
CA THR A 785 21.91 41.92 0.32
C THR A 785 23.29 41.75 0.96
N ASN A 786 23.35 41.60 2.28
CA ASN A 786 24.57 41.34 3.03
C ASN A 786 24.96 39.85 3.04
N PHE A 787 24.15 38.97 2.45
CA PHE A 787 24.42 37.53 2.37
C PHE A 787 24.71 37.09 0.93
N ASN A 788 25.75 36.28 0.77
CA ASN A 788 26.28 35.90 -0.54
C ASN A 788 25.33 34.99 -1.33
N ASP A 789 24.44 34.29 -0.64
CA ASP A 789 23.46 33.34 -1.19
C ASP A 789 22.01 33.84 -1.05
N ALA A 790 21.82 35.15 -0.90
CA ALA A 790 20.48 35.75 -0.80
C ALA A 790 19.55 35.38 -1.98
N ALA A 791 20.13 35.17 -3.17
CA ALA A 791 19.39 34.75 -4.36
C ALA A 791 18.88 33.29 -4.29
N SER A 792 19.41 32.47 -3.39
CA SER A 792 18.98 31.08 -3.17
C SER A 792 17.78 30.95 -2.22
N VAL A 793 17.33 32.07 -1.65
CA VAL A 793 16.11 32.12 -0.84
C VAL A 793 14.91 32.01 -1.77
N SER A 794 14.05 31.04 -1.51
CA SER A 794 12.82 30.88 -2.30
C SER A 794 11.95 32.13 -2.21
N SER A 795 11.27 32.46 -3.31
CA SER A 795 10.38 33.63 -3.38
C SER A 795 9.29 33.63 -2.30
N TRP A 796 8.77 32.46 -1.95
CA TRP A 796 7.76 32.30 -0.90
C TRP A 796 8.31 32.50 0.52
N ALA A 797 9.64 32.37 0.71
CA ALA A 797 10.31 32.51 2.00
C ALA A 797 10.97 33.88 2.19
N THR A 798 11.01 34.73 1.15
CA THR A 798 11.76 35.99 1.16
C THR A 798 11.35 36.91 2.30
N GLN A 799 10.05 37.11 2.53
CA GLN A 799 9.54 37.94 3.64
C GLN A 799 9.92 37.36 5.01
N ALA A 800 9.75 36.05 5.20
CA ALA A 800 10.07 35.39 6.45
C ALA A 800 11.56 35.41 6.78
N MET A 801 12.42 35.16 5.78
CA MET A 801 13.87 35.21 5.94
C MET A 801 14.37 36.63 6.21
N THR A 802 13.82 37.62 5.52
CA THR A 802 14.16 39.04 5.74
C THR A 802 13.76 39.47 7.15
N TRP A 803 12.55 39.14 7.58
CA TRP A 803 12.08 39.38 8.95
C TRP A 803 12.97 38.69 9.99
N ALA A 804 13.32 37.41 9.79
CA ALA A 804 14.14 36.67 10.74
C ALA A 804 15.55 37.26 10.89
N VAL A 805 16.11 37.82 9.81
CA VAL A 805 17.39 38.56 9.85
C VAL A 805 17.23 39.90 10.56
N GLU A 806 16.21 40.69 10.22
CA GLU A 806 15.93 41.99 10.84
C GLU A 806 15.74 41.92 12.36
N GLN A 807 15.03 40.88 12.82
CA GLN A 807 14.79 40.62 14.23
C GLN A 807 16.01 40.00 14.94
N GLY A 808 17.12 39.76 14.23
CA GLY A 808 18.32 39.14 14.77
C GLY A 808 18.13 37.67 15.18
N LEU A 809 17.10 37.00 14.64
CA LEU A 809 16.86 35.57 14.87
C LEU A 809 17.83 34.71 14.07
N ILE A 810 18.19 35.15 12.85
CA ILE A 810 19.16 34.50 11.97
C ILE A 810 20.25 35.50 11.59
N SER A 811 21.51 35.16 11.84
CA SER A 811 22.69 35.98 11.51
C SER A 811 23.60 35.39 10.42
N GLY A 812 23.15 34.32 9.74
CA GLY A 812 23.96 33.54 8.79
C GLY A 812 24.80 32.44 9.44
N MET A 813 25.59 31.73 8.65
CA MET A 813 26.38 30.55 9.04
C MET A 813 27.82 30.88 9.48
N GLY A 814 28.21 32.17 9.45
CA GLY A 814 29.55 32.64 9.82
C GLY A 814 30.52 32.82 8.65
N ASP A 815 30.17 32.31 7.47
CA ASP A 815 30.89 32.44 6.19
C ASP A 815 30.28 33.50 5.25
N GLY A 816 29.28 34.24 5.74
CA GLY A 816 28.51 35.22 4.96
C GLY A 816 27.32 34.63 4.19
N ALA A 817 26.97 33.34 4.38
CA ALA A 817 25.80 32.70 3.78
C ALA A 817 24.64 32.52 4.79
N LEU A 818 23.40 32.50 4.29
CA LEU A 818 22.18 32.13 5.02
C LEU A 818 21.95 30.62 5.03
N ASN A 819 22.39 29.94 3.97
CA ASN A 819 22.11 28.55 3.61
C ASN A 819 20.61 28.21 3.67
N PRO A 820 19.74 28.88 2.88
CA PRO A 820 18.29 28.78 3.03
C PRO A 820 17.75 27.38 2.73
N GLN A 821 18.32 26.68 1.74
CA GLN A 821 17.92 25.32 1.33
C GLN A 821 18.54 24.22 2.20
N GLY A 822 19.54 24.54 3.02
CA GLY A 822 20.13 23.57 3.94
C GLY A 822 19.17 23.21 5.08
N ASN A 823 19.20 21.95 5.53
CA ASN A 823 18.40 21.51 6.67
C ASN A 823 18.87 22.18 7.97
N ALA A 824 17.90 22.55 8.82
CA ALA A 824 18.16 23.19 10.09
C ALA A 824 18.45 22.15 11.19
N THR A 825 19.53 22.36 11.94
CA THR A 825 19.88 21.48 13.06
C THR A 825 19.19 21.90 14.36
N ARG A 826 19.11 20.96 15.31
CA ARG A 826 18.54 21.22 16.65
C ARG A 826 19.31 22.28 17.43
N ALA A 827 20.63 22.36 17.26
CA ALA A 827 21.44 23.43 17.84
C ALA A 827 21.09 24.81 17.26
N GLN A 828 20.90 24.90 15.95
CA GLN A 828 20.48 26.14 15.28
C GLN A 828 19.10 26.58 15.76
N LEU A 829 18.15 25.65 15.84
CA LEU A 829 16.82 25.93 16.38
C LEU A 829 16.88 26.43 17.83
N ALA A 830 17.70 25.81 18.69
CA ALA A 830 17.84 26.24 20.09
C ALA A 830 18.33 27.70 20.20
N VAL A 831 19.31 28.09 19.38
CA VAL A 831 19.82 29.48 19.33
C VAL A 831 18.75 30.44 18.82
N ILE A 832 18.07 30.09 17.73
CA ILE A 832 16.99 30.91 17.15
C ILE A 832 15.85 31.11 18.17
N LEU A 833 15.42 30.04 18.86
CA LEU A 833 14.37 30.13 19.89
C LEU A 833 14.80 30.96 21.10
N THR A 834 16.07 30.90 21.48
CA THR A 834 16.60 31.71 22.57
C THR A 834 16.56 33.20 22.22
N ALA A 835 16.81 33.55 20.96
CA ALA A 835 16.65 34.92 20.46
C ALA A 835 15.18 35.33 20.33
N TYR A 836 14.32 34.42 19.85
CA TYR A 836 12.89 34.65 19.63
C TYR A 836 12.08 34.80 20.93
N ALA A 837 12.52 34.13 22.01
CA ALA A 837 11.87 34.16 23.32
C ALA A 837 12.49 35.19 24.29
N LYS A 838 13.21 36.20 23.78
CA LYS A 838 13.60 37.42 24.49
C LYS A 838 12.53 38.48 24.29
#